data_AF-A0A956QXU9-F1
#
_entry.id   AF-A0A956QXU9-F1
#
_cell.length_a   1.000
_cell.length_b   1.000
_cell.length_c   1.000
_cell.angle_alpha   90.00
_cell.angle_beta   90.00
_cell.angle_gamma   90.00
#
_symmetry.space_group_name_H-M   'P 1'
#
loop_
_entity.id
_entity.type
_entity.pdbx_description
1 polymer ?
#
loop_
_entity_poly.entity_id
_entity_poly.type
_entity_poly.pdbx_seq_one_letter_code
_entity_poly.pdbx_strand_id
1 'polypeptide(L)'
;MPDNPLLQLASDPINNPKKSGAHAGAGMEIFGSAAAELPGAARDLALEAWHHPIDAIADSARTVVVSGVIGGGLGYILPAKGPAALAVAAAFTVPAVWHAGKRLFGAYSDSLEPGADTDAIARGLARDTISGSYHFALSMAGGYKGAEYGSELATASGMAGRVAQTSQRAILSAENRGMFALRSMLGKEPIIPQGPASPKFPGGEIHTEVGGNIANTTLDSRLSGSGQSLSKPDILPEELPFLQRKMAIANRRLDQWTLSQGKGQGPEEMDIFLGSTHGHSRRSDGIGEPPELYARSKEAGQDFTAITDHNHATARKGVPKDGPRAEDQAGTPTIAEDPALYAQTFAEAEAATVPGEYVGLVGIELGTIGKVGGHGHNHIDFVGPVDAPLSPQIHGAANYLSALEGKTGRPLRLADIPKEELPGLLEQMKIESIAPERLGGVNHINLFEVPTFFESVKPAKSGRGLFQRFIGETGEYQITMPEVVKINDGDFKTLAAHLSNLKDTTGGRPVVQLNHPRYRADENPNLPRSDRGRDFGQKAFRSQKEWRDQFVDPYVRQIELIKGGALTPEPVDVVPAGHIDPTSFAGYIDKGVHASPTFGRDFHFGDPVGNPGATGILARYLDKPNLMDALRQRRTFATTNGEKLQGTLWGNDVHPMGSILDQAAAPELSLTVKVSGDVAPDATYKVKILGDRKIGDKKLAEVIDEVDVTGAELLQSNGSVSFDPINHVLGHKSAYYAEINRTDPITGHTDKMWTAPIWVEPLTGEGHSLMFRSIAGNTGNMYYDSLRHR
;
A
#
# COMPACT_ATOMS: atom_id res chain seq x y z
N MET A 1 67.32 1.35 6.04
CA MET A 1 66.79 0.93 7.35
C MET A 1 66.27 -0.49 7.20
N PRO A 2 66.96 -1.52 7.71
CA PRO A 2 66.32 -2.79 8.04
C PRO A 2 65.67 -2.68 9.43
N ASP A 3 64.78 -3.62 9.75
CA ASP A 3 64.01 -3.76 11.00
C ASP A 3 62.59 -3.16 10.97
N ASN A 4 61.73 -3.73 10.11
CA ASN A 4 60.28 -3.63 10.27
C ASN A 4 59.73 -5.00 10.76
N PRO A 5 59.26 -5.11 12.01
CA PRO A 5 58.74 -6.35 12.58
C PRO A 5 57.43 -6.85 11.93
N LEU A 6 56.79 -6.06 11.05
CA LEU A 6 55.58 -6.48 10.33
C LEU A 6 55.83 -7.40 9.13
N LEU A 7 57.07 -7.52 8.65
CA LEU A 7 57.44 -8.39 7.52
C LEU A 7 58.03 -9.75 7.96
N GLN A 8 58.37 -9.93 9.24
CA GLN A 8 58.91 -11.19 9.77
C GLN A 8 57.85 -12.23 10.15
N LEU A 9 56.60 -11.82 10.35
CA LEU A 9 55.49 -12.74 10.68
C LEU A 9 54.91 -13.46 9.45
N ALA A 10 55.33 -13.10 8.23
CA ALA A 10 54.79 -13.65 6.99
C ALA A 10 55.73 -14.62 6.23
N SER A 11 56.96 -14.87 6.70
CA SER A 11 57.98 -15.58 5.90
C SER A 11 58.39 -16.98 6.37
N ASP A 12 57.90 -17.51 7.49
CA ASP A 12 58.49 -18.72 8.09
C ASP A 12 57.77 -20.09 7.96
N PRO A 13 56.64 -20.28 7.25
CA PRO A 13 56.18 -21.64 6.93
C PRO A 13 56.48 -22.10 5.49
N ILE A 14 56.99 -21.25 4.60
CA ILE A 14 56.98 -21.55 3.15
C ILE A 14 58.18 -22.40 2.67
N ASN A 15 59.26 -22.54 3.45
CA ASN A 15 60.51 -23.13 2.93
C ASN A 15 60.84 -24.58 3.35
N ASN A 16 59.91 -25.35 3.93
CA ASN A 16 60.14 -26.80 4.11
C ASN A 16 58.85 -27.66 4.16
N PRO A 17 58.28 -28.05 2.99
CA PRO A 17 56.97 -28.70 2.92
C PRO A 17 56.94 -30.19 3.34
N LYS A 18 58.06 -30.78 3.79
CA LYS A 18 58.12 -32.23 4.09
C LYS A 18 57.98 -32.61 5.57
N LYS A 19 57.78 -31.65 6.49
CA LYS A 19 57.50 -31.95 7.92
C LYS A 19 56.28 -31.24 8.54
N SER A 20 55.58 -30.35 7.81
CA SER A 20 54.42 -29.60 8.32
C SER A 20 53.05 -30.13 7.86
N GLY A 21 53.00 -31.00 6.85
CA GLY A 21 51.74 -31.46 6.26
C GLY A 21 50.84 -32.30 7.18
N ALA A 22 51.43 -33.05 8.12
CA ALA A 22 50.65 -33.89 9.05
C ALA A 22 50.03 -33.08 10.19
N HIS A 23 50.68 -32.00 10.65
CA HIS A 23 50.18 -31.16 11.74
C HIS A 23 49.16 -30.11 11.27
N ALA A 24 49.33 -29.56 10.06
CA ALA A 24 48.38 -28.59 9.50
C ALA A 24 47.03 -29.23 9.13
N GLY A 25 47.03 -30.50 8.69
CA GLY A 25 45.80 -31.26 8.41
C GLY A 25 44.97 -31.53 9.67
N ALA A 26 45.63 -31.99 10.74
CA ALA A 26 44.98 -32.24 12.02
C ALA A 26 44.39 -30.97 12.64
N GLY A 27 45.10 -29.83 12.58
CA GLY A 27 44.60 -28.57 13.15
C GLY A 27 43.38 -27.98 12.42
N MET A 28 43.27 -28.18 11.10
CA MET A 28 42.09 -27.79 10.33
C MET A 28 40.87 -28.68 10.63
N GLU A 29 41.10 -29.97 10.88
CA GLU A 29 40.05 -30.92 11.27
C GLU A 29 39.51 -30.63 12.67
N ILE A 30 40.41 -30.28 13.62
CA ILE A 30 40.05 -29.85 14.98
C ILE A 30 39.27 -28.53 14.95
N PHE A 31 39.71 -27.54 14.16
CA PHE A 31 38.99 -26.28 14.00
C PHE A 31 37.60 -26.47 13.37
N GLY A 32 37.51 -27.30 12.32
CA GLY A 32 36.22 -27.63 11.68
C GLY A 32 35.25 -28.36 12.61
N SER A 33 35.77 -29.27 13.45
CA SER A 33 34.98 -29.99 14.45
C SER A 33 34.50 -29.04 15.56
N ALA A 34 35.36 -28.15 16.05
CA ALA A 34 34.98 -27.12 17.04
C ALA A 34 33.91 -26.15 16.49
N ALA A 35 33.97 -25.79 15.21
CA ALA A 35 32.95 -24.98 14.56
C ALA A 35 31.60 -25.70 14.44
N ALA A 36 31.60 -27.03 14.30
CA ALA A 36 30.38 -27.84 14.25
C ALA A 36 29.71 -28.01 15.64
N GLU A 37 30.50 -28.00 16.72
CA GLU A 37 30.00 -28.08 18.11
C GLU A 37 29.49 -26.74 18.67
N LEU A 38 29.75 -25.65 17.95
CA LEU A 38 29.43 -24.28 18.33
C LEU A 38 27.94 -24.06 18.74
N PRO A 39 26.93 -24.67 18.08
CA PRO A 39 25.53 -24.57 18.53
C PRO A 39 25.27 -25.21 19.90
N GLY A 40 25.94 -26.31 20.22
CA GLY A 40 25.82 -26.99 21.51
C GLY A 40 26.46 -26.17 22.63
N ALA A 41 27.69 -25.71 22.39
CA ALA A 41 28.39 -24.83 23.32
C ALA A 41 27.67 -23.48 23.54
N ALA A 42 27.04 -22.94 22.50
CA ALA A 42 26.21 -21.73 22.58
C ALA A 42 24.98 -21.92 23.49
N ARG A 43 24.32 -23.08 23.39
CA ARG A 43 23.19 -23.43 24.25
C ARG A 43 23.61 -23.57 25.71
N ASP A 44 24.71 -24.27 25.99
CA ASP A 44 25.21 -24.48 27.35
C ASP A 44 25.62 -23.16 28.02
N LEU A 45 26.26 -22.26 27.25
CA LEU A 45 26.60 -20.93 27.72
C LEU A 45 25.36 -20.06 27.98
N ALA A 46 24.32 -20.18 27.15
CA ALA A 46 23.06 -19.47 27.37
C ALA A 46 22.36 -19.96 28.67
N LEU A 47 22.47 -21.25 28.99
CA LEU A 47 21.99 -21.81 30.26
C LEU A 47 22.84 -21.33 31.45
N GLU A 48 24.16 -21.25 31.29
CA GLU A 48 25.05 -20.70 32.33
C GLU A 48 24.75 -19.21 32.61
N ALA A 49 24.56 -18.40 31.56
CA ALA A 49 24.16 -16.99 31.70
C ALA A 49 22.77 -16.84 32.35
N TRP A 50 21.84 -17.77 32.10
CA TRP A 50 20.54 -17.82 32.77
C TRP A 50 20.66 -18.11 34.27
N HIS A 51 21.66 -18.91 34.68
CA HIS A 51 21.92 -19.23 36.08
C HIS A 51 22.73 -18.15 36.83
N HIS A 52 23.39 -17.22 36.12
CA HIS A 52 24.14 -16.08 36.68
C HIS A 52 23.62 -14.71 36.22
N PRO A 53 22.32 -14.38 36.44
CA PRO A 53 21.67 -13.22 35.84
C PRO A 53 22.22 -11.88 36.36
N ILE A 54 22.74 -11.82 37.59
CA ILE A 54 23.20 -10.56 38.19
C ILE A 54 24.49 -10.06 37.51
N ASP A 55 25.43 -10.96 37.21
CA ASP A 55 26.69 -10.61 36.55
C ASP A 55 26.47 -10.20 35.09
N ALA A 56 25.55 -10.90 34.39
CA ALA A 56 25.13 -10.55 33.05
C ALA A 56 24.45 -9.16 32.99
N ILE A 57 23.60 -8.83 33.97
CA ILE A 57 22.91 -7.53 34.04
C ILE A 57 23.90 -6.38 34.33
N ALA A 58 24.87 -6.58 35.23
CA ALA A 58 25.85 -5.54 35.56
C ALA A 58 26.73 -5.14 34.36
N ASP A 59 27.19 -6.12 33.58
CA ASP A 59 28.05 -5.87 32.41
C ASP A 59 27.27 -5.30 31.21
N SER A 60 25.99 -5.70 31.07
CA SER A 60 25.06 -5.14 30.10
C SER A 60 24.75 -3.67 30.38
N ALA A 61 24.48 -3.34 31.64
CA ALA A 61 24.21 -1.96 32.06
C ALA A 61 25.42 -1.06 31.78
N ARG A 62 26.64 -1.54 32.06
CA ARG A 62 27.87 -0.80 31.75
C ARG A 62 28.05 -0.56 30.25
N THR A 63 27.79 -1.57 29.41
CA THR A 63 27.90 -1.48 27.94
C THR A 63 26.89 -0.48 27.35
N VAL A 64 25.63 -0.52 27.81
CA VAL A 64 24.59 0.40 27.35
C VAL A 64 24.88 1.84 27.78
N VAL A 65 25.39 2.06 28.99
CA VAL A 65 25.75 3.41 29.47
C VAL A 65 26.93 3.97 28.67
N VAL A 66 28.01 3.21 28.46
CA VAL A 66 29.19 3.68 27.71
C VAL A 66 28.83 3.98 26.25
N SER A 67 28.10 3.09 25.60
CA SER A 67 27.65 3.30 24.21
C SER A 67 26.63 4.43 24.09
N GLY A 68 25.75 4.60 25.07
CA GLY A 68 24.83 5.74 25.17
C GLY A 68 25.54 7.09 25.30
N VAL A 69 26.61 7.17 26.10
CA VAL A 69 27.42 8.39 26.25
C VAL A 69 28.17 8.71 24.94
N ILE A 70 28.78 7.71 24.30
CA ILE A 70 29.49 7.90 23.02
C ILE A 70 28.50 8.28 21.91
N GLY A 71 27.36 7.58 21.83
CA GLY A 71 26.27 7.90 20.90
C GLY A 71 25.77 9.32 21.11
N GLY A 72 25.54 9.74 22.37
CA GLY A 72 25.17 11.10 22.75
C GLY A 72 26.16 12.15 22.27
N GLY A 73 27.45 11.94 22.50
CA GLY A 73 28.50 12.83 22.01
C GLY A 73 28.56 12.91 20.48
N LEU A 74 28.43 11.77 19.79
CA LEU A 74 28.46 11.72 18.33
C LEU A 74 27.22 12.35 17.70
N GLY A 75 26.01 12.07 18.21
CA GLY A 75 24.77 12.69 17.74
C GLY A 75 24.70 14.19 18.01
N TYR A 76 25.41 14.66 19.04
CA TYR A 76 25.53 16.08 19.34
C TYR A 76 26.46 16.82 18.36
N ILE A 77 27.49 16.15 17.84
CA ILE A 77 28.52 16.78 16.96
C ILE A 77 28.24 16.52 15.48
N LEU A 78 27.68 15.36 15.12
CA LEU A 78 27.49 14.92 13.73
C LEU A 78 26.03 15.09 13.29
N PRO A 79 25.79 15.50 12.04
CA PRO A 79 24.43 15.58 11.50
C PRO A 79 23.84 14.17 11.33
N ALA A 80 22.61 13.97 11.82
CA ALA A 80 21.93 12.67 11.83
C ALA A 80 21.64 12.08 10.43
N LYS A 81 21.86 12.83 9.34
CA LYS A 81 21.63 12.42 7.95
C LYS A 81 22.80 12.87 7.07
N GLY A 82 23.67 11.94 6.68
CA GLY A 82 24.82 12.19 5.80
C GLY A 82 25.91 11.12 5.90
N PRO A 83 27.02 11.24 5.13
CA PRO A 83 28.17 10.33 5.19
C PRO A 83 28.78 10.17 6.59
N ALA A 84 28.65 11.19 7.44
CA ALA A 84 29.03 11.11 8.86
C ALA A 84 28.26 10.03 9.65
N ALA A 85 26.99 9.75 9.33
CA ALA A 85 26.24 8.66 9.96
C ALA A 85 26.80 7.27 9.55
N LEU A 86 27.37 7.16 8.34
CA LEU A 86 28.12 5.98 7.92
C LEU A 86 29.46 5.87 8.66
N ALA A 87 30.11 6.99 8.99
CA ALA A 87 31.31 6.99 9.83
C ALA A 87 31.00 6.54 11.27
N VAL A 88 29.82 6.88 11.81
CA VAL A 88 29.33 6.35 13.10
C VAL A 88 29.11 4.83 13.00
N ALA A 89 28.41 4.36 11.96
CA ALA A 89 28.23 2.92 11.74
C ALA A 89 29.57 2.19 11.57
N ALA A 90 30.52 2.78 10.83
CA ALA A 90 31.87 2.24 10.66
C ALA A 90 32.67 2.22 11.98
N ALA A 91 32.58 3.27 12.79
CA ALA A 91 33.27 3.36 14.08
C ALA A 91 32.79 2.28 15.07
N PHE A 92 31.52 1.87 15.00
CA PHE A 92 30.97 0.79 15.82
C PHE A 92 31.17 -0.61 15.22
N THR A 93 31.31 -0.75 13.90
CA THR A 93 31.47 -2.05 13.22
C THR A 93 32.93 -2.48 13.06
N VAL A 94 33.87 -1.55 12.84
CA VAL A 94 35.28 -1.88 12.61
C VAL A 94 35.94 -2.55 13.83
N PRO A 95 35.77 -2.08 15.08
CA PRO A 95 36.29 -2.79 16.25
C PRO A 95 35.68 -4.18 16.42
N ALA A 96 34.37 -4.33 16.17
CA ALA A 96 33.69 -5.62 16.27
C ALA A 96 34.21 -6.64 15.24
N VAL A 97 34.40 -6.22 13.99
CA VAL A 97 34.98 -7.05 12.91
C VAL A 97 36.45 -7.38 13.20
N TRP A 98 37.24 -6.42 13.69
CA TRP A 98 38.62 -6.63 14.09
C TRP A 98 38.75 -7.63 15.25
N HIS A 99 37.92 -7.49 16.29
CA HIS A 99 37.88 -8.42 17.41
C HIS A 99 37.40 -9.81 17.00
N ALA A 100 36.39 -9.91 16.13
CA ALA A 100 35.95 -11.18 15.54
C ALA A 100 37.08 -11.86 14.75
N GLY A 101 37.81 -11.11 13.94
CA GLY A 101 38.99 -11.60 13.23
C GLY A 101 40.08 -12.12 14.19
N LYS A 102 40.46 -11.33 15.19
CA LYS A 102 41.48 -11.74 16.19
C LYS A 102 41.08 -13.00 16.94
N ARG A 103 39.80 -13.19 17.23
CA ARG A 103 39.24 -14.37 17.92
C ARG A 103 39.26 -15.61 17.04
N LEU A 104 38.88 -15.49 15.77
CA LEU A 104 38.99 -16.58 14.80
C LEU A 104 40.44 -17.01 14.60
N PHE A 105 41.38 -16.06 14.53
CA PHE A 105 42.80 -16.36 14.45
C PHE A 105 43.35 -16.98 15.74
N GLY A 106 42.87 -16.56 16.92
CA GLY A 106 43.22 -17.17 18.20
C GLY A 106 42.77 -18.63 18.27
N ALA A 107 41.49 -18.90 18.00
CA ALA A 107 40.95 -20.25 18.00
C ALA A 107 41.61 -21.17 16.95
N TYR A 108 42.03 -20.61 15.81
CA TYR A 108 42.84 -21.33 14.83
C TYR A 108 44.26 -21.61 15.31
N SER A 109 44.89 -20.67 16.03
CA SER A 109 46.19 -20.90 16.65
C SER A 109 46.13 -21.98 17.72
N ASP A 110 45.09 -21.94 18.56
CA ASP A 110 44.85 -22.90 19.63
C ASP A 110 44.58 -24.30 19.05
N SER A 111 43.92 -24.40 17.89
CA SER A 111 43.69 -25.68 17.21
C SER A 111 44.95 -26.31 16.61
N LEU A 112 46.04 -25.55 16.48
CA LEU A 112 47.33 -26.04 16.00
C LEU A 112 48.23 -26.56 17.14
N GLU A 113 47.86 -26.35 18.42
CA GLU A 113 48.64 -26.84 19.55
C GLU A 113 48.51 -28.38 19.72
N PRO A 114 49.62 -29.11 19.99
CA PRO A 114 49.55 -30.55 20.23
C PRO A 114 48.66 -30.90 21.43
N GLY A 115 47.58 -31.65 21.19
CA GLY A 115 46.61 -32.01 22.23
C GLY A 115 45.46 -31.02 22.40
N ALA A 116 45.24 -30.13 21.43
CA ALA A 116 44.12 -29.20 21.40
C ALA A 116 42.77 -29.91 21.64
N ASP A 117 42.01 -29.38 22.60
CA ASP A 117 40.68 -29.86 22.98
C ASP A 117 39.61 -29.13 22.15
N THR A 118 38.91 -29.87 21.28
CA THR A 118 37.87 -29.34 20.40
C THR A 118 36.74 -28.67 21.17
N ASP A 119 36.37 -29.22 22.32
CA ASP A 119 35.27 -28.73 23.14
C ASP A 119 35.67 -27.43 23.87
N ALA A 120 36.91 -27.35 24.37
CA ALA A 120 37.45 -26.12 24.94
C ALA A 120 37.49 -24.98 23.90
N ILE A 121 37.91 -25.27 22.66
CA ILE A 121 37.95 -24.30 21.56
C ILE A 121 36.54 -23.90 21.12
N ALA A 122 35.60 -24.85 21.01
CA ALA A 122 34.21 -24.59 20.66
C ALA A 122 33.50 -23.73 21.73
N ARG A 123 33.70 -24.03 23.02
CA ARG A 123 33.20 -23.21 24.14
C ARG A 123 33.83 -21.82 24.14
N GLY A 124 35.12 -21.69 23.84
CA GLY A 124 35.80 -20.40 23.69
C GLY A 124 35.19 -19.56 22.56
N LEU A 125 35.04 -20.14 21.37
CA LEU A 125 34.40 -19.51 20.20
C LEU A 125 32.94 -19.14 20.46
N ALA A 126 32.16 -20.02 21.09
CA ALA A 126 30.76 -19.77 21.43
C ALA A 126 30.63 -18.62 22.46
N ARG A 127 31.46 -18.64 23.51
CA ARG A 127 31.53 -17.57 24.52
C ARG A 127 31.88 -16.23 23.91
N ASP A 128 32.84 -16.21 22.99
CA ASP A 128 33.26 -15.00 22.32
C ASP A 128 32.26 -14.52 21.26
N THR A 129 31.56 -15.43 20.58
CA THR A 129 30.55 -15.10 19.57
C THR A 129 29.27 -14.56 20.21
N ILE A 130 28.80 -15.19 21.29
CA ILE A 130 27.63 -14.73 22.04
C ILE A 130 27.93 -13.41 22.74
N SER A 131 29.05 -13.30 23.46
CA SER A 131 29.42 -12.02 24.07
C SER A 131 29.63 -10.94 23.01
N GLY A 132 30.27 -11.26 21.88
CA GLY A 132 30.52 -10.32 20.78
C GLY A 132 29.22 -9.81 20.13
N SER A 133 28.29 -10.70 19.79
CA SER A 133 27.01 -10.35 19.19
C SER A 133 26.09 -9.61 20.17
N TYR A 134 26.09 -10.02 21.45
CA TYR A 134 25.34 -9.38 22.51
C TYR A 134 25.88 -7.98 22.84
N HIS A 135 27.19 -7.81 23.02
CA HIS A 135 27.81 -6.48 23.20
C HIS A 135 27.63 -5.61 21.96
N PHE A 136 27.67 -6.16 20.75
CA PHE A 136 27.40 -5.41 19.52
C PHE A 136 25.95 -4.91 19.47
N ALA A 137 24.98 -5.78 19.74
CA ALA A 137 23.56 -5.41 19.77
C ALA A 137 23.26 -4.36 20.85
N LEU A 138 23.80 -4.53 22.07
CA LEU A 138 23.66 -3.56 23.15
C LEU A 138 24.38 -2.24 22.85
N SER A 139 25.56 -2.28 22.23
CA SER A 139 26.30 -1.08 21.84
C SER A 139 25.59 -0.33 20.71
N MET A 140 24.95 -1.04 19.78
CA MET A 140 24.11 -0.46 18.74
C MET A 140 22.85 0.17 19.34
N ALA A 141 22.18 -0.51 20.28
CA ALA A 141 20.98 0.01 20.94
C ALA A 141 21.27 1.25 21.80
N GLY A 142 22.31 1.19 22.64
CA GLY A 142 22.77 2.30 23.46
C GLY A 142 23.31 3.45 22.59
N GLY A 143 24.14 3.15 21.60
CA GLY A 143 24.67 4.13 20.64
C GLY A 143 23.60 4.84 19.82
N TYR A 144 22.59 4.12 19.34
CA TYR A 144 21.45 4.68 18.61
C TYR A 144 20.62 5.62 19.49
N LYS A 145 20.24 5.16 20.70
CA LYS A 145 19.47 5.98 21.64
C LYS A 145 20.26 7.18 22.16
N GLY A 146 21.56 7.01 22.37
CA GLY A 146 22.48 8.11 22.64
C GLY A 146 22.49 9.13 21.50
N ALA A 147 22.65 8.68 20.25
CA ALA A 147 22.70 9.58 19.09
C ALA A 147 21.38 10.35 18.86
N GLU A 148 20.24 9.71 19.11
CA GLU A 148 18.91 10.36 19.10
C GLU A 148 18.86 11.48 20.14
N TYR A 149 19.23 11.18 21.39
CA TYR A 149 19.28 12.16 22.49
C TYR A 149 20.29 13.30 22.24
N GLY A 150 21.47 12.97 21.70
CA GLY A 150 22.48 13.95 21.30
C GLY A 150 22.00 14.89 20.20
N SER A 151 21.25 14.36 19.22
CA SER A 151 20.63 15.13 18.14
C SER A 151 19.50 16.04 18.66
N GLU A 152 18.71 15.56 19.62
CA GLU A 152 17.70 16.38 20.32
C GLU A 152 18.36 17.53 21.10
N LEU A 153 19.44 17.26 21.84
CA LEU A 153 20.23 18.30 22.52
C LEU A 153 20.87 19.29 21.54
N ALA A 154 21.32 18.82 20.37
CA ALA A 154 21.86 19.67 19.32
C ALA A 154 20.81 20.60 18.68
N THR A 155 19.53 20.22 18.72
CA THR A 155 18.43 21.00 18.14
C THR A 155 17.67 21.86 19.16
N ALA A 156 17.95 21.69 20.46
CA ALA A 156 17.36 22.50 21.52
C ALA A 156 17.69 24.00 21.39
N SER A 157 16.76 24.88 21.77
CA SER A 157 16.83 26.35 21.64
C SER A 157 17.80 27.06 22.61
N GLY A 158 18.67 26.30 23.31
CA GLY A 158 19.61 26.80 24.32
C GLY A 158 21.05 27.02 23.81
N MET A 159 21.93 27.45 24.72
CA MET A 159 23.36 27.67 24.44
C MET A 159 24.05 26.40 23.92
N ALA A 160 23.71 25.24 24.48
CA ALA A 160 24.22 23.95 24.02
C ALA A 160 23.80 23.64 22.57
N GLY A 161 22.56 23.88 22.17
CA GLY A 161 22.13 23.65 20.78
C GLY A 161 22.82 24.58 19.77
N ARG A 162 23.09 25.84 20.15
CA ARG A 162 23.84 26.78 19.28
C ARG A 162 25.27 26.33 18.99
N VAL A 163 25.97 25.78 19.99
CA VAL A 163 27.34 25.25 19.84
C VAL A 163 27.35 24.02 18.94
N ALA A 164 26.40 23.10 19.14
CA ALA A 164 26.24 21.90 18.32
C ALA A 164 25.92 22.24 16.85
N GLN A 165 24.94 23.11 16.61
CA GLN A 165 24.55 23.53 15.25
C GLN A 165 25.70 24.23 14.51
N THR A 166 26.52 25.00 15.22
CA THR A 166 27.71 25.64 14.63
C THR A 166 28.73 24.59 14.20
N SER A 167 28.97 23.58 15.04
CA SER A 167 29.88 22.47 14.76
C SER A 167 29.40 21.61 13.59
N GLN A 168 28.11 21.24 13.58
CA GLN A 168 27.49 20.47 12.49
C GLN A 168 27.54 21.21 11.15
N ARG A 169 27.32 22.54 11.13
CA ARG A 169 27.45 23.36 9.91
C ARG A 169 28.89 23.43 9.40
N ALA A 170 29.88 23.49 10.29
CA ALA A 170 31.29 23.50 9.91
C ALA A 170 31.69 22.17 9.25
N ILE A 171 31.23 21.04 9.79
CA ILE A 171 31.49 19.69 9.25
C ILE A 171 30.83 19.53 7.87
N LEU A 172 29.55 19.88 7.72
CA LEU A 172 28.84 19.84 6.42
C LEU A 172 29.52 20.74 5.38
N SER A 173 30.04 21.89 5.78
CA SER A 173 30.79 22.79 4.89
C SER A 173 32.14 22.22 4.43
N ALA A 174 32.81 21.44 5.29
CA ALA A 174 34.06 20.76 4.96
C ALA A 174 33.82 19.55 4.03
N GLU A 175 32.77 18.75 4.29
CA GLU A 175 32.36 17.62 3.46
C GLU A 175 32.00 18.05 2.04
N ASN A 176 31.20 19.11 1.90
CA ASN A 176 30.83 19.66 0.60
C ASN A 176 32.07 20.12 -0.20
N ARG A 177 33.08 20.68 0.47
CA ARG A 177 34.36 21.07 -0.17
C ARG A 177 35.20 19.86 -0.60
N GLY A 178 35.25 18.80 0.22
CA GLY A 178 35.98 17.57 -0.09
C GLY A 178 35.40 16.81 -1.28
N MET A 179 34.07 16.72 -1.39
CA MET A 179 33.39 16.07 -2.51
C MET A 179 33.63 16.78 -3.86
N PHE A 180 33.76 18.12 -3.84
CA PHE A 180 34.15 18.89 -5.02
C PHE A 180 35.61 18.66 -5.44
N ALA A 181 36.52 18.50 -4.48
CA ALA A 181 37.93 18.20 -4.75
C ALA A 181 38.12 16.79 -5.32
N LEU A 182 37.43 15.78 -4.77
CA LEU A 182 37.48 14.40 -5.25
C LEU A 182 36.95 14.27 -6.69
N ARG A 183 35.91 15.04 -7.03
CA ARG A 183 35.36 15.12 -8.41
C ARG A 183 36.37 15.69 -9.41
N SER A 184 37.25 16.60 -8.96
CA SER A 184 38.27 17.21 -9.82
C SER A 184 39.48 16.31 -10.08
N MET A 185 39.74 15.33 -9.20
CA MET A 185 40.88 14.41 -9.34
C MET A 185 40.61 13.21 -10.25
N LEU A 186 39.34 12.90 -10.57
CA LEU A 186 38.96 11.68 -11.27
C LEU A 186 38.75 11.84 -12.79
N GLY A 187 39.21 12.93 -13.42
CA GLY A 187 39.00 13.17 -14.86
C GLY A 187 40.26 13.60 -15.64
N LYS A 188 40.57 12.85 -16.71
CA LYS A 188 41.61 12.97 -17.80
C LYS A 188 42.71 11.89 -17.67
N GLU A 189 43.12 11.10 -18.66
CA GLU A 189 43.05 11.05 -20.14
C GLU A 189 43.16 9.57 -20.66
N PRO A 190 42.92 9.26 -21.96
CA PRO A 190 42.71 7.90 -22.46
C PRO A 190 44.00 7.19 -22.95
N ILE A 191 44.06 5.87 -22.75
CA ILE A 191 45.03 4.95 -23.37
C ILE A 191 44.24 3.91 -24.18
N ILE A 192 44.55 3.78 -25.48
CA ILE A 192 43.96 2.79 -26.40
C ILE A 192 44.72 1.47 -26.23
N PRO A 193 44.03 0.34 -25.99
CA PRO A 193 44.42 -0.88 -26.68
C PRO A 193 43.25 -1.73 -27.21
N GLN A 194 43.59 -2.50 -28.24
CA GLN A 194 42.75 -3.32 -29.10
C GLN A 194 42.07 -4.50 -28.38
N GLY A 195 40.85 -4.82 -28.80
CA GLY A 195 40.04 -5.90 -28.23
C GLY A 195 40.39 -7.30 -28.77
N PRO A 196 40.14 -8.36 -27.99
CA PRO A 196 40.10 -9.73 -28.50
C PRO A 196 38.68 -10.22 -28.77
N ALA A 197 38.61 -11.16 -29.70
CA ALA A 197 37.43 -11.73 -30.34
C ALA A 197 36.50 -12.55 -29.42
N SER A 198 35.22 -12.57 -29.79
CA SER A 198 34.13 -13.32 -29.14
C SER A 198 34.31 -14.85 -29.23
N PRO A 199 34.09 -15.59 -28.13
CA PRO A 199 33.90 -17.03 -28.21
C PRO A 199 32.43 -17.38 -28.49
N LYS A 200 32.22 -18.22 -29.51
CA LYS A 200 30.95 -18.89 -29.83
C LYS A 200 30.70 -20.01 -28.80
N PHE A 201 29.48 -20.09 -28.27
CA PHE A 201 29.02 -21.28 -27.54
C PHE A 201 28.15 -22.17 -28.46
N PRO A 202 28.30 -23.51 -28.43
CA PRO A 202 27.49 -24.42 -29.22
C PRO A 202 26.17 -24.75 -28.51
N GLY A 203 25.11 -24.90 -29.31
CA GLY A 203 23.81 -25.37 -28.89
C GLY A 203 23.82 -26.83 -28.43
N GLY A 204 22.98 -27.12 -27.44
CA GLY A 204 22.64 -28.46 -27.01
C GLY A 204 21.12 -28.61 -27.01
N GLU A 205 20.65 -29.54 -27.85
CA GLU A 205 19.27 -30.00 -27.95
C GLU A 205 18.83 -30.69 -26.65
N ILE A 206 17.58 -30.47 -26.23
CA ILE A 206 16.95 -31.18 -25.12
C ILE A 206 15.96 -32.19 -25.70
N HIS A 207 16.21 -33.46 -25.44
CA HIS A 207 15.30 -34.56 -25.71
C HIS A 207 14.16 -34.59 -24.67
N THR A 208 12.93 -34.68 -25.17
CA THR A 208 11.72 -35.05 -24.44
C THR A 208 11.68 -36.55 -24.17
N GLU A 209 11.47 -36.95 -22.92
CA GLU A 209 10.99 -38.29 -22.57
C GLU A 209 9.67 -38.23 -21.80
N VAL A 210 8.82 -39.19 -22.16
CA VAL A 210 7.44 -39.40 -21.79
C VAL A 210 7.35 -40.45 -20.69
N GLY A 211 6.43 -40.24 -19.73
CA GLY A 211 5.60 -41.32 -19.19
C GLY A 211 5.94 -41.85 -17.79
N GLY A 212 4.98 -41.74 -16.87
CA GLY A 212 5.00 -42.45 -15.59
C GLY A 212 3.74 -42.24 -14.76
N ASN A 213 2.73 -43.08 -14.99
CA ASN A 213 1.54 -43.24 -14.15
C ASN A 213 1.91 -43.65 -12.71
N ILE A 214 1.32 -43.01 -11.69
CA ILE A 214 1.13 -43.63 -10.37
C ILE A 214 -0.28 -43.34 -9.87
N ALA A 215 -0.91 -44.42 -9.41
CA ALA A 215 -2.30 -44.57 -9.07
C ALA A 215 -2.66 -44.10 -7.65
N ASN A 216 -3.95 -43.85 -7.51
CA ASN A 216 -4.79 -43.79 -6.30
C ASN A 216 -4.21 -44.44 -5.04
N THR A 217 -4.27 -43.70 -3.94
CA THR A 217 -4.47 -44.29 -2.61
C THR A 217 -5.46 -43.44 -1.82
N THR A 218 -6.64 -44.01 -1.64
CA THR A 218 -7.66 -43.64 -0.66
C THR A 218 -7.10 -43.79 0.75
N LEU A 219 -7.26 -42.78 1.61
CA LEU A 219 -7.16 -42.99 3.05
C LEU A 219 -8.33 -42.35 3.78
N ASP A 220 -8.94 -43.21 4.58
CA ASP A 220 -10.20 -43.09 5.26
C ASP A 220 -10.20 -42.10 6.42
N SER A 221 -11.40 -41.56 6.61
CA SER A 221 -11.93 -40.94 7.81
C SER A 221 -11.66 -41.77 9.09
N ARG A 222 -11.08 -41.12 10.11
CA ARG A 222 -11.22 -41.43 11.55
C ARG A 222 -10.41 -40.44 12.36
N LEU A 223 -11.08 -39.52 13.05
CA LEU A 223 -10.77 -39.08 14.42
C LEU A 223 -11.83 -38.06 14.86
N SER A 224 -12.94 -38.61 15.36
CA SER A 224 -13.85 -37.92 16.25
C SER A 224 -13.31 -37.98 17.69
N GLY A 225 -13.26 -36.83 18.37
CA GLY A 225 -13.42 -36.77 19.82
C GLY A 225 -12.17 -36.46 20.65
N SER A 226 -11.97 -35.18 20.96
CA SER A 226 -11.88 -34.74 22.36
C SER A 226 -12.24 -33.25 22.44
N GLY A 227 -13.38 -32.96 23.06
CA GLY A 227 -13.79 -31.60 23.36
C GLY A 227 -12.91 -31.05 24.48
N GLN A 228 -12.14 -30.01 24.18
CA GLN A 228 -11.72 -29.04 25.18
C GLN A 228 -12.41 -27.72 24.85
N SER A 229 -13.33 -27.35 25.75
CA SER A 229 -13.91 -26.02 25.81
C SER A 229 -12.78 -25.03 26.05
N LEU A 230 -12.43 -24.26 25.03
CA LEU A 230 -11.60 -23.07 25.16
C LEU A 230 -12.47 -22.00 25.84
N SER A 231 -12.28 -21.84 27.14
CA SER A 231 -12.74 -20.67 27.88
C SER A 231 -12.24 -19.41 27.16
N LYS A 232 -13.16 -18.47 26.90
CA LYS A 232 -12.86 -17.14 26.37
C LYS A 232 -11.73 -16.50 27.20
N PRO A 233 -10.79 -15.75 26.60
CA PRO A 233 -9.86 -14.95 27.38
C PRO A 233 -10.64 -13.81 28.06
N ASP A 234 -10.65 -13.82 29.39
CA ASP A 234 -11.36 -12.85 30.25
C ASP A 234 -10.71 -11.45 30.31
N ILE A 235 -9.86 -11.07 29.35
CA ILE A 235 -9.18 -9.77 29.37
C ILE A 235 -9.18 -9.16 27.98
N LEU A 236 -9.91 -8.05 27.84
CA LEU A 236 -9.98 -7.26 26.61
C LEU A 236 -8.62 -6.55 26.35
N PRO A 237 -8.21 -6.36 25.09
CA PRO A 237 -6.93 -5.73 24.71
C PRO A 237 -6.71 -4.31 25.29
N GLU A 238 -7.77 -3.64 25.71
CA GLU A 238 -7.77 -2.26 26.19
C GLU A 238 -7.29 -2.12 27.64
N GLU A 239 -7.38 -3.20 28.44
CA GLU A 239 -6.89 -3.24 29.83
C GLU A 239 -5.38 -3.52 29.92
N LEU A 240 -4.71 -3.77 28.78
CA LEU A 240 -3.28 -4.07 28.76
C LEU A 240 -2.44 -2.78 28.86
N PRO A 241 -1.45 -2.71 29.78
CA PRO A 241 -0.46 -1.64 29.83
C PRO A 241 0.19 -1.36 28.46
N PHE A 242 0.56 -0.10 28.21
CA PHE A 242 1.16 0.37 26.94
C PHE A 242 2.23 -0.56 26.35
N LEU A 243 3.07 -1.15 27.20
CA LEU A 243 4.13 -2.07 26.79
C LEU A 243 3.57 -3.37 26.20
N GLN A 244 2.49 -3.92 26.74
CA GLN A 244 1.86 -5.15 26.23
C GLN A 244 1.14 -4.91 24.89
N ARG A 245 0.55 -3.73 24.67
CA ARG A 245 0.02 -3.35 23.35
C ARG A 245 1.12 -3.25 22.29
N LYS A 246 2.27 -2.65 22.65
CA LYS A 246 3.44 -2.60 21.76
C LYS A 246 4.02 -4.00 21.50
N MET A 247 4.03 -4.87 22.51
CA MET A 247 4.45 -6.26 22.38
C MET A 247 3.46 -7.09 21.54
N ALA A 248 2.15 -6.84 21.62
CA ALA A 248 1.17 -7.48 20.76
C ALA A 248 1.36 -7.09 19.27
N ILE A 249 1.67 -5.82 19.00
CA ILE A 249 2.02 -5.36 17.64
C ILE A 249 3.36 -5.98 17.19
N ALA A 250 4.35 -6.06 18.08
CA ALA A 250 5.64 -6.67 17.76
C ALA A 250 5.53 -8.18 17.53
N ASN A 251 4.77 -8.90 18.35
CA ASN A 251 4.49 -10.32 18.21
C ASN A 251 3.71 -10.60 16.93
N ARG A 252 2.69 -9.78 16.60
CA ARG A 252 1.97 -9.90 15.32
C ARG A 252 2.89 -9.71 14.12
N ARG A 253 3.85 -8.78 14.18
CA ARG A 253 4.88 -8.59 13.15
C ARG A 253 5.89 -9.74 13.10
N LEU A 254 6.23 -10.32 14.25
CA LEU A 254 7.10 -11.49 14.34
C LEU A 254 6.41 -12.75 13.80
N ASP A 255 5.12 -12.92 14.07
CA ASP A 255 4.30 -14.01 13.52
C ASP A 255 4.15 -13.86 12.01
N GLN A 256 3.89 -12.64 11.52
CA GLN A 256 3.90 -12.32 10.09
C GLN A 256 5.27 -12.61 9.44
N TRP A 257 6.36 -12.22 10.10
CA TRP A 257 7.72 -12.51 9.62
C TRP A 257 8.00 -14.02 9.62
N THR A 258 7.62 -14.74 10.66
CA THR A 258 7.82 -16.19 10.79
C THR A 258 6.99 -16.95 9.74
N LEU A 259 5.75 -16.53 9.48
CA LEU A 259 4.92 -17.04 8.39
C LEU A 259 5.54 -16.75 7.00
N SER A 260 6.22 -15.61 6.84
CA SER A 260 6.90 -15.24 5.58
C SER A 260 8.21 -16.00 5.32
N GLN A 261 8.86 -16.54 6.35
CA GLN A 261 10.14 -17.26 6.22
C GLN A 261 9.97 -18.79 6.05
N GLY A 262 8.79 -19.34 6.34
CA GLY A 262 8.55 -20.79 6.37
C GLY A 262 8.12 -21.43 5.03
N LYS A 263 7.77 -20.66 4.01
CA LYS A 263 7.41 -21.15 2.67
C LYS A 263 8.42 -20.61 1.67
N GLY A 264 9.00 -21.47 0.85
CA GLY A 264 9.85 -21.06 -0.28
C GLY A 264 9.13 -19.99 -1.11
N GLN A 265 9.88 -19.02 -1.62
CA GLN A 265 9.43 -17.82 -2.34
C GLN A 265 8.73 -18.14 -3.68
N GLY A 266 7.63 -18.88 -3.65
CA GLY A 266 6.61 -18.80 -4.69
C GLY A 266 5.83 -17.48 -4.52
N PRO A 267 5.13 -17.01 -5.57
CA PRO A 267 4.16 -15.92 -5.41
C PRO A 267 3.22 -16.31 -4.28
N GLU A 268 3.23 -15.54 -3.20
CA GLU A 268 2.43 -15.87 -2.03
C GLU A 268 0.96 -15.91 -2.45
N GLU A 269 0.30 -16.99 -2.09
CA GLU A 269 -1.11 -17.24 -2.41
C GLU A 269 -1.94 -16.07 -1.88
N MET A 270 -2.66 -15.41 -2.78
CA MET A 270 -3.54 -14.28 -2.50
C MET A 270 -4.93 -14.61 -3.00
N ASP A 271 -5.93 -14.21 -2.23
CA ASP A 271 -7.34 -14.41 -2.48
C ASP A 271 -8.03 -13.08 -2.82
N ILE A 272 -9.21 -13.18 -3.43
CA ILE A 272 -10.09 -12.05 -3.72
C ILE A 272 -11.14 -11.97 -2.62
N PHE A 273 -11.26 -10.79 -2.00
CA PHE A 273 -12.34 -10.46 -1.07
C PHE A 273 -13.23 -9.38 -1.65
N LEU A 274 -14.55 -9.56 -1.61
CA LEU A 274 -15.55 -8.71 -2.22
C LEU A 274 -16.29 -7.86 -1.20
N GLY A 275 -16.55 -6.60 -1.53
CA GLY A 275 -17.27 -5.69 -0.64
C GLY A 275 -17.55 -4.33 -1.21
N SER A 276 -18.12 -3.45 -0.39
CA SER A 276 -18.33 -2.04 -0.71
C SER A 276 -17.32 -1.15 0.01
N THR A 277 -16.78 -0.17 -0.69
CA THR A 277 -15.81 0.81 -0.14
C THR A 277 -16.44 2.15 0.24
N HIS A 278 -17.76 2.29 0.06
CA HIS A 278 -18.46 3.56 0.26
C HIS A 278 -19.93 3.32 0.62
N GLY A 279 -20.35 3.85 1.77
CA GLY A 279 -21.72 3.89 2.20
C GLY A 279 -21.95 4.75 3.42
N HIS A 280 -23.19 5.18 3.63
CA HIS A 280 -23.56 6.15 4.66
C HIS A 280 -24.53 5.54 5.66
N SER A 281 -24.37 5.94 6.92
CA SER A 281 -25.27 5.58 8.02
C SER A 281 -26.15 6.76 8.39
N ARG A 282 -27.08 6.55 9.32
CA ARG A 282 -27.88 7.65 9.87
C ARG A 282 -27.07 8.69 10.66
N ARG A 283 -25.79 8.40 10.94
CA ARG A 283 -24.86 9.36 11.57
C ARG A 283 -24.35 10.44 10.62
N SER A 284 -24.70 10.36 9.33
CA SER A 284 -24.63 11.49 8.42
C SER A 284 -25.98 11.71 7.74
N ASP A 285 -26.18 11.25 6.52
CA ASP A 285 -27.43 11.40 5.76
C ASP A 285 -27.95 10.08 5.16
N GLY A 286 -27.43 8.94 5.61
CA GLY A 286 -27.96 7.60 5.31
C GLY A 286 -29.10 7.14 6.24
N ILE A 287 -29.43 5.85 6.17
CA ILE A 287 -30.38 5.13 7.03
C ILE A 287 -29.64 3.99 7.72
N GLY A 288 -30.05 3.69 8.96
CA GLY A 288 -29.56 2.57 9.74
C GLY A 288 -28.31 2.90 10.54
N GLU A 289 -28.11 2.18 11.64
CA GLU A 289 -26.89 2.30 12.44
C GLU A 289 -25.75 1.47 11.86
N PRO A 290 -24.48 1.85 12.10
CA PRO A 290 -23.34 1.08 11.64
C PRO A 290 -23.37 -0.43 11.94
N PRO A 291 -23.73 -0.91 13.16
CA PRO A 291 -23.83 -2.34 13.43
C PRO A 291 -24.85 -3.07 12.54
N GLU A 292 -25.98 -2.43 12.25
CA GLU A 292 -27.03 -3.00 11.39
C GLU A 292 -26.55 -3.11 9.94
N LEU A 293 -25.83 -2.09 9.47
CA LEU A 293 -25.28 -2.06 8.11
C LEU A 293 -24.18 -3.11 7.92
N TYR A 294 -23.28 -3.27 8.90
CA TYR A 294 -22.28 -4.34 8.86
C TYR A 294 -22.93 -5.72 8.93
N ALA A 295 -23.94 -5.92 9.80
CA ALA A 295 -24.66 -7.17 9.89
C ALA A 295 -25.35 -7.54 8.56
N ARG A 296 -26.07 -6.59 7.94
CA ARG A 296 -26.71 -6.80 6.62
C ARG A 296 -25.70 -7.12 5.52
N SER A 297 -24.57 -6.42 5.50
CA SER A 297 -23.49 -6.68 4.55
C SER A 297 -22.92 -8.09 4.71
N LYS A 298 -22.66 -8.52 5.95
CA LYS A 298 -22.18 -9.87 6.27
C LYS A 298 -23.22 -10.94 5.89
N GLU A 299 -24.50 -10.73 6.24
CA GLU A 299 -25.60 -11.66 5.93
C GLU A 299 -25.78 -11.86 4.42
N ALA A 300 -25.49 -10.84 3.63
CA ALA A 300 -25.53 -10.88 2.18
C ALA A 300 -24.27 -11.44 1.53
N GLY A 301 -23.31 -11.94 2.32
CA GLY A 301 -22.11 -12.62 1.82
C GLY A 301 -21.00 -11.71 1.31
N GLN A 302 -21.00 -10.42 1.66
CA GLN A 302 -19.82 -9.58 1.45
C GLN A 302 -18.73 -9.93 2.47
N ASP A 303 -17.48 -9.90 2.05
CA ASP A 303 -16.30 -10.11 2.91
C ASP A 303 -15.96 -8.86 3.72
N PHE A 304 -16.29 -7.68 3.20
CA PHE A 304 -16.07 -6.41 3.91
C PHE A 304 -17.09 -5.33 3.53
N THR A 305 -17.22 -4.32 4.38
CA THR A 305 -17.86 -3.05 4.02
C THR A 305 -17.21 -1.89 4.75
N ALA A 306 -17.10 -0.76 4.05
CA ALA A 306 -16.71 0.50 4.65
C ALA A 306 -17.92 1.42 4.85
N ILE A 307 -18.08 1.94 6.07
CA ILE A 307 -18.99 3.05 6.36
C ILE A 307 -18.19 4.34 6.36
N THR A 308 -18.61 5.30 5.56
CA THR A 308 -17.86 6.50 5.20
C THR A 308 -18.75 7.73 5.31
N ASP A 309 -19.34 7.94 6.48
CA ASP A 309 -20.25 9.05 6.77
C ASP A 309 -19.64 10.43 6.45
N HIS A 310 -20.48 11.37 6.03
CA HIS A 310 -20.07 12.76 5.79
C HIS A 310 -19.57 13.49 7.05
N ASN A 311 -18.59 14.36 6.85
CA ASN A 311 -17.85 15.01 7.93
C ASN A 311 -18.33 16.41 8.36
N HIS A 312 -19.57 16.78 8.06
CA HIS A 312 -20.09 18.12 8.32
C HIS A 312 -21.56 18.14 8.76
N ALA A 313 -21.91 19.09 9.63
CA ALA A 313 -23.27 19.22 10.18
C ALA A 313 -24.34 19.49 9.11
N THR A 314 -23.95 19.90 7.90
CA THR A 314 -24.88 20.13 6.79
C THR A 314 -25.17 18.89 5.93
N ALA A 315 -24.71 17.70 6.33
CA ALA A 315 -24.88 16.45 5.55
C ALA A 315 -26.34 16.20 5.18
N ARG A 316 -27.25 16.45 6.13
CA ARG A 316 -28.68 16.19 5.96
C ARG A 316 -29.44 17.24 5.16
N LYS A 317 -28.79 18.29 4.65
CA LYS A 317 -29.51 19.35 3.91
C LYS A 317 -30.20 18.87 2.64
N GLY A 318 -29.67 17.81 2.02
CA GLY A 318 -30.25 17.17 0.84
C GLY A 318 -31.33 16.13 1.17
N VAL A 319 -31.62 15.87 2.45
CA VAL A 319 -32.60 14.86 2.85
C VAL A 319 -34.01 15.46 2.82
N PRO A 320 -34.96 14.89 2.04
CA PRO A 320 -36.35 15.34 2.04
C PRO A 320 -36.96 15.22 3.44
N LYS A 321 -37.62 16.29 3.93
CA LYS A 321 -38.15 16.37 5.30
C LYS A 321 -39.13 15.26 5.67
N ASP A 322 -39.90 14.80 4.69
CA ASP A 322 -40.94 13.79 4.87
C ASP A 322 -40.52 12.42 4.29
N GLY A 323 -39.22 12.23 4.01
CA GLY A 323 -38.68 10.98 3.49
C GLY A 323 -38.26 9.99 4.59
N PRO A 324 -38.12 8.69 4.27
CA PRO A 324 -37.75 7.66 5.26
C PRO A 324 -36.39 7.93 5.91
N ARG A 325 -35.46 8.59 5.20
CA ARG A 325 -34.18 9.02 5.76
C ARG A 325 -34.35 10.06 6.87
N ALA A 326 -35.23 11.05 6.67
CA ALA A 326 -35.48 12.08 7.69
C ALA A 326 -36.16 11.48 8.93
N GLU A 327 -37.03 10.49 8.75
CA GLU A 327 -37.67 9.76 9.85
C GLU A 327 -36.64 9.00 10.69
N ASP A 328 -35.75 8.21 10.06
CA ASP A 328 -34.71 7.45 10.77
C ASP A 328 -33.64 8.34 11.44
N GLN A 329 -33.37 9.51 10.85
CA GLN A 329 -32.41 10.48 11.37
C GLN A 329 -32.97 11.36 12.51
N ALA A 330 -34.28 11.29 12.78
CA ALA A 330 -34.94 12.17 13.74
C ALA A 330 -34.40 11.96 15.16
N GLY A 331 -33.82 13.02 15.75
CA GLY A 331 -33.27 12.98 17.11
C GLY A 331 -31.86 12.41 17.22
N THR A 332 -31.27 11.90 16.13
CA THR A 332 -29.91 11.36 16.10
C THR A 332 -28.93 12.46 15.68
N PRO A 333 -27.90 12.84 16.45
CA PRO A 333 -26.91 13.81 16.00
C PRO A 333 -26.07 13.23 14.84
N THR A 334 -25.58 14.10 13.96
CA THR A 334 -24.56 13.72 12.98
C THR A 334 -23.19 13.54 13.66
N ILE A 335 -22.26 12.80 13.04
CA ILE A 335 -20.88 12.69 13.55
C ILE A 335 -20.16 14.04 13.64
N ALA A 336 -20.60 15.06 12.90
CA ALA A 336 -20.06 16.41 13.02
C ALA A 336 -20.64 17.19 14.22
N GLU A 337 -21.87 16.88 14.62
CA GLU A 337 -22.51 17.46 15.81
C GLU A 337 -22.05 16.76 17.09
N ASP A 338 -21.85 15.45 17.02
CA ASP A 338 -21.27 14.63 18.09
C ASP A 338 -20.13 13.73 17.56
N PRO A 339 -18.88 14.22 17.56
CA PRO A 339 -17.72 13.43 17.14
C PRO A 339 -17.48 12.15 17.93
N ALA A 340 -18.08 11.97 19.12
CA ALA A 340 -17.99 10.70 19.84
C ALA A 340 -18.56 9.54 19.01
N LEU A 341 -19.58 9.82 18.20
CA LEU A 341 -20.18 8.84 17.30
C LEU A 341 -19.20 8.31 16.24
N TYR A 342 -18.20 9.11 15.83
CA TYR A 342 -17.18 8.63 14.90
C TYR A 342 -16.28 7.57 15.55
N ALA A 343 -15.84 7.80 16.79
CA ALA A 343 -15.11 6.80 17.56
C ALA A 343 -15.97 5.58 17.90
N GLN A 344 -17.27 5.77 18.11
CA GLN A 344 -18.22 4.67 18.27
C GLN A 344 -18.30 3.80 17.02
N THR A 345 -18.30 4.39 15.81
CA THR A 345 -18.29 3.63 14.54
C THR A 345 -17.07 2.71 14.45
N PHE A 346 -15.90 3.12 14.95
CA PHE A 346 -14.72 2.25 15.05
C PHE A 346 -14.92 1.06 15.98
N ALA A 347 -15.47 1.28 17.17
CA ALA A 347 -15.77 0.20 18.11
C ALA A 347 -16.76 -0.81 17.51
N GLU A 348 -17.77 -0.31 16.79
CA GLU A 348 -18.80 -1.12 16.13
C GLU A 348 -18.25 -1.90 14.94
N ALA A 349 -17.39 -1.29 14.13
CA ALA A 349 -16.70 -1.96 13.03
C ALA A 349 -15.76 -3.07 13.55
N GLU A 350 -15.07 -2.83 14.66
CA GLU A 350 -14.25 -3.85 15.31
C GLU A 350 -15.10 -4.99 15.87
N ALA A 351 -16.23 -4.68 16.51
CA ALA A 351 -17.17 -5.68 17.00
C ALA A 351 -17.81 -6.52 15.88
N ALA A 352 -18.06 -5.92 14.71
CA ALA A 352 -18.55 -6.63 13.53
C ALA A 352 -17.47 -7.48 12.84
N THR A 353 -16.19 -7.14 13.02
CA THR A 353 -15.07 -7.81 12.37
C THR A 353 -14.87 -9.21 12.94
N VAL A 354 -14.90 -10.21 12.08
CA VAL A 354 -14.58 -11.60 12.39
C VAL A 354 -13.49 -12.05 11.40
N PRO A 355 -12.20 -12.06 11.81
CA PRO A 355 -11.11 -12.43 10.91
C PRO A 355 -11.34 -13.78 10.22
N GLY A 356 -11.13 -13.83 8.90
CA GLY A 356 -11.42 -14.99 8.07
C GLY A 356 -12.87 -15.07 7.56
N GLU A 357 -13.78 -14.25 8.07
CA GLU A 357 -15.20 -14.25 7.66
C GLU A 357 -15.71 -12.88 7.21
N TYR A 358 -15.37 -11.81 7.92
CA TYR A 358 -15.91 -10.47 7.66
C TYR A 358 -15.02 -9.38 8.24
N VAL A 359 -14.86 -8.27 7.53
CA VAL A 359 -14.14 -7.08 8.03
C VAL A 359 -15.01 -5.82 7.92
N GLY A 360 -15.33 -5.23 9.06
CA GLY A 360 -15.90 -3.89 9.14
C GLY A 360 -14.80 -2.84 9.01
N LEU A 361 -14.91 -1.96 8.02
CA LEU A 361 -14.02 -0.83 7.81
C LEU A 361 -14.74 0.48 8.15
N VAL A 362 -13.99 1.43 8.70
CA VAL A 362 -14.45 2.80 8.92
C VAL A 362 -13.70 3.73 8.01
N GLY A 363 -14.41 4.63 7.37
CA GLY A 363 -13.84 5.82 6.76
C GLY A 363 -14.66 7.05 7.08
N ILE A 364 -14.26 8.15 6.48
CA ILE A 364 -15.01 9.40 6.54
C ILE A 364 -15.02 10.01 5.14
N GLU A 365 -16.21 10.37 4.65
CA GLU A 365 -16.34 11.05 3.37
C GLU A 365 -16.15 12.55 3.59
N LEU A 366 -14.96 13.04 3.25
CA LEU A 366 -14.61 14.45 3.37
C LEU A 366 -15.13 15.22 2.16
N GLY A 367 -16.03 16.17 2.45
CA GLY A 367 -16.56 17.11 1.46
C GLY A 367 -15.46 17.96 0.81
N THR A 368 -15.60 18.22 -0.50
CA THR A 368 -14.94 19.35 -1.17
C THR A 368 -15.94 20.47 -1.48
N ILE A 369 -16.83 20.82 -0.54
CA ILE A 369 -17.81 21.90 -0.65
C ILE A 369 -17.07 23.23 -0.84
N GLY A 370 -16.65 23.45 -2.07
CA GLY A 370 -15.60 24.39 -2.38
C GLY A 370 -15.98 25.82 -2.04
N LYS A 371 -15.06 26.50 -1.35
CA LYS A 371 -14.60 27.82 -1.79
C LYS A 371 -13.27 28.18 -1.11
N VAL A 372 -12.17 27.73 -1.71
CA VAL A 372 -10.90 28.45 -1.55
C VAL A 372 -10.84 29.50 -2.67
N GLY A 373 -11.33 30.73 -2.39
CA GLY A 373 -10.93 31.92 -3.16
C GLY A 373 -11.95 32.68 -4.03
N GLY A 374 -13.27 32.66 -3.77
CA GLY A 374 -14.23 33.47 -4.57
C GLY A 374 -15.37 34.08 -3.77
N HIS A 375 -15.51 35.41 -3.79
CA HIS A 375 -16.55 36.15 -3.08
C HIS A 375 -17.98 35.66 -3.42
N GLY A 376 -18.83 35.50 -2.39
CA GLY A 376 -20.27 35.82 -2.45
C GLY A 376 -21.22 35.09 -3.41
N HIS A 377 -21.20 33.75 -3.51
CA HIS A 377 -22.30 33.01 -4.16
C HIS A 377 -22.88 31.99 -3.18
N ASN A 378 -24.21 31.97 -3.07
CA ASN A 378 -24.98 31.08 -2.22
C ASN A 378 -24.90 29.64 -2.78
N HIS A 379 -24.60 28.69 -1.91
CA HIS A 379 -24.62 27.27 -2.24
C HIS A 379 -26.09 26.82 -2.27
N ILE A 380 -26.55 26.37 -3.43
CA ILE A 380 -27.69 25.47 -3.52
C ILE A 380 -27.07 24.07 -3.43
N ASP A 381 -26.93 23.57 -2.20
CA ASP A 381 -27.01 22.12 -1.99
C ASP A 381 -28.39 21.74 -2.54
N PHE A 382 -28.46 20.73 -3.40
CA PHE A 382 -29.63 20.43 -4.21
C PHE A 382 -30.94 20.41 -3.40
N VAL A 383 -31.68 21.51 -3.44
CA VAL A 383 -33.14 21.59 -3.18
C VAL A 383 -33.78 21.87 -4.54
N GLY A 384 -33.52 20.99 -5.50
CA GLY A 384 -34.40 20.84 -6.65
C GLY A 384 -35.52 19.90 -6.22
N PRO A 385 -36.81 20.27 -6.30
CA PRO A 385 -37.88 19.33 -6.09
C PRO A 385 -37.69 18.17 -7.07
N VAL A 386 -37.77 16.94 -6.56
CA VAL A 386 -37.83 15.73 -7.38
C VAL A 386 -39.07 15.76 -8.33
N ASP A 387 -39.99 16.72 -8.10
CA ASP A 387 -41.23 16.95 -8.86
C ASP A 387 -41.31 18.28 -9.63
N ALA A 388 -40.23 19.05 -9.79
CA ALA A 388 -40.28 20.20 -10.70
C ALA A 388 -40.14 19.71 -12.14
N PRO A 389 -41.10 19.98 -13.06
CA PRO A 389 -40.94 19.59 -14.46
C PRO A 389 -39.72 20.31 -15.01
N LEU A 390 -38.63 19.54 -15.19
CA LEU A 390 -37.46 19.96 -15.93
C LEU A 390 -37.93 20.43 -17.32
N SER A 391 -37.34 21.53 -17.81
CA SER A 391 -37.85 22.16 -19.03
C SER A 391 -37.94 21.15 -20.19
N PRO A 392 -38.97 21.22 -21.06
CA PRO A 392 -39.22 20.23 -22.11
C PRO A 392 -38.10 20.04 -23.15
N GLN A 393 -37.02 20.82 -23.09
CA GLN A 393 -36.00 20.90 -24.13
C GLN A 393 -34.81 19.95 -23.92
N ILE A 394 -34.66 19.31 -22.75
CA ILE A 394 -33.44 18.53 -22.41
C ILE A 394 -33.64 17.00 -22.44
N HIS A 395 -34.87 16.50 -22.59
CA HIS A 395 -35.16 15.06 -22.60
C HIS A 395 -35.27 14.46 -24.01
N GLY A 396 -34.29 14.69 -24.89
CA GLY A 396 -34.40 14.20 -26.27
C GLY A 396 -34.34 12.67 -26.35
N ALA A 397 -33.31 12.06 -25.77
CA ALA A 397 -33.09 10.61 -25.92
C ALA A 397 -34.05 9.76 -25.08
N ALA A 398 -34.29 10.16 -23.82
CA ALA A 398 -35.18 9.43 -22.92
C ALA A 398 -36.66 9.51 -23.36
N ASN A 399 -37.14 10.69 -23.76
CA ASN A 399 -38.51 10.80 -24.29
C ASN A 399 -38.65 10.12 -25.65
N TYR A 400 -37.59 10.09 -26.46
CA TYR A 400 -37.58 9.35 -27.72
C TYR A 400 -37.74 7.84 -27.49
N LEU A 401 -36.98 7.28 -26.54
CA LEU A 401 -37.08 5.87 -26.16
C LEU A 401 -38.44 5.54 -25.55
N SER A 402 -38.93 6.32 -24.58
CA SER A 402 -40.27 6.09 -24.00
C SER A 402 -41.42 6.28 -24.99
N ALA A 403 -41.30 7.22 -25.94
CA ALA A 403 -42.30 7.40 -27.00
C ALA A 403 -42.30 6.24 -28.01
N LEU A 404 -41.13 5.64 -28.26
CA LEU A 404 -41.03 4.45 -29.09
C LEU A 404 -41.53 3.20 -28.34
N GLU A 405 -41.24 3.04 -27.06
CA GLU A 405 -41.76 1.93 -26.22
C GLU A 405 -43.29 1.97 -26.14
N GLY A 406 -43.87 3.16 -26.00
CA GLY A 406 -45.32 3.36 -26.05
C GLY A 406 -45.95 2.99 -27.40
N LYS A 407 -45.20 3.06 -28.50
CA LYS A 407 -45.66 2.63 -29.84
C LYS A 407 -45.51 1.14 -30.08
N THR A 408 -44.47 0.51 -29.53
CA THR A 408 -44.17 -0.90 -29.76
C THR A 408 -44.81 -1.83 -28.74
N GLY A 409 -45.26 -1.31 -27.59
CA GLY A 409 -45.87 -2.11 -26.52
C GLY A 409 -44.90 -3.09 -25.85
N ARG A 410 -43.59 -2.95 -26.10
CA ARG A 410 -42.52 -3.76 -25.49
C ARG A 410 -41.29 -2.90 -25.22
N PRO A 411 -40.48 -3.23 -24.19
CA PRO A 411 -39.19 -2.58 -23.97
C PRO A 411 -38.33 -2.65 -25.24
N LEU A 412 -37.74 -1.52 -25.63
CA LEU A 412 -36.92 -1.44 -26.83
C LEU A 412 -35.48 -1.85 -26.57
N ARG A 413 -34.92 -2.65 -27.47
CA ARG A 413 -33.48 -2.95 -27.50
C ARG A 413 -32.79 -1.96 -28.44
N LEU A 414 -31.51 -1.71 -28.23
CA LEU A 414 -30.71 -0.83 -29.11
C LEU A 414 -30.78 -1.27 -30.59
N ALA A 415 -30.97 -2.57 -30.84
CA ALA A 415 -31.13 -3.16 -32.17
C ALA A 415 -32.48 -2.83 -32.86
N ASP A 416 -33.47 -2.38 -32.10
CA ASP A 416 -34.78 -1.99 -32.62
C ASP A 416 -34.79 -0.53 -33.13
N ILE A 417 -33.69 0.23 -32.96
CA ILE A 417 -33.54 1.62 -33.40
C ILE A 417 -33.03 1.64 -34.86
N PRO A 418 -33.66 2.39 -35.79
CA PRO A 418 -33.17 2.53 -37.16
C PRO A 418 -31.71 2.97 -37.19
N LYS A 419 -30.88 2.31 -38.02
CA LYS A 419 -29.43 2.55 -38.08
C LYS A 419 -29.09 3.99 -38.45
N GLU A 420 -29.99 4.68 -39.14
CA GLU A 420 -29.84 6.07 -39.58
C GLU A 420 -29.99 7.07 -38.42
N GLU A 421 -30.72 6.70 -37.37
CA GLU A 421 -31.02 7.56 -36.20
C GLU A 421 -30.05 7.31 -35.02
N LEU A 422 -29.45 6.12 -34.98
CA LEU A 422 -28.55 5.68 -33.92
C LEU A 422 -27.36 6.64 -33.67
N PRO A 423 -26.68 7.22 -34.70
CA PRO A 423 -25.58 8.15 -34.45
C PRO A 423 -26.02 9.44 -33.76
N GLY A 424 -27.20 9.98 -34.12
CA GLY A 424 -27.75 11.20 -33.51
C GLY A 424 -28.19 10.96 -32.07
N LEU A 425 -28.81 9.80 -31.80
CA LEU A 425 -29.20 9.40 -30.45
C LEU A 425 -27.99 9.14 -29.55
N LEU A 426 -26.94 8.46 -30.06
CA LEU A 426 -25.71 8.22 -29.31
C LEU A 426 -24.97 9.52 -28.97
N GLU A 427 -24.90 10.46 -29.92
CA GLU A 427 -24.31 11.78 -29.67
C GLU A 427 -25.16 12.58 -28.67
N GLN A 428 -26.49 12.49 -28.74
CA GLN A 428 -27.38 13.14 -27.77
C GLN A 428 -27.27 12.51 -26.38
N MET A 429 -27.20 11.18 -26.25
CA MET A 429 -26.94 10.50 -24.96
C MET A 429 -25.55 10.86 -24.40
N LYS A 430 -24.56 11.04 -25.27
CA LYS A 430 -23.23 11.53 -24.90
C LYS A 430 -23.26 12.99 -24.44
N ILE A 431 -24.08 13.85 -25.05
CA ILE A 431 -24.30 15.24 -24.62
C ILE A 431 -25.11 15.30 -23.31
N GLU A 432 -26.16 14.48 -23.17
CA GLU A 432 -27.01 14.42 -21.99
C GLU A 432 -26.26 13.85 -20.77
N SER A 433 -25.35 12.89 -20.98
CA SER A 433 -24.48 12.35 -19.91
C SER A 433 -23.40 13.33 -19.43
N ILE A 434 -23.10 14.37 -20.21
CA ILE A 434 -22.19 15.47 -19.82
C ILE A 434 -22.95 16.76 -19.47
N ALA A 435 -24.29 16.74 -19.43
CA ALA A 435 -25.09 17.92 -19.13
C ALA A 435 -24.85 18.39 -17.68
N PRO A 436 -24.48 19.66 -17.44
CA PRO A 436 -24.17 20.20 -16.12
C PRO A 436 -25.21 19.92 -15.02
N GLU A 437 -26.48 19.82 -15.43
CA GLU A 437 -27.63 19.59 -14.54
C GLU A 437 -27.72 18.15 -14.01
N ARG A 438 -27.20 17.16 -14.75
CA ARG A 438 -27.03 15.77 -14.29
C ARG A 438 -25.67 15.56 -13.60
N LEU A 439 -24.79 16.57 -13.65
CA LEU A 439 -23.48 16.60 -13.01
C LEU A 439 -23.53 17.26 -11.61
N GLY A 440 -24.62 17.05 -10.86
CA GLY A 440 -24.71 17.39 -9.44
C GLY A 440 -23.88 16.43 -8.57
N GLY A 441 -23.06 16.95 -7.66
CA GLY A 441 -22.29 16.17 -6.68
C GLY A 441 -20.86 16.69 -6.53
N VAL A 442 -20.57 17.22 -5.34
CA VAL A 442 -19.26 17.68 -4.92
C VAL A 442 -18.29 16.48 -4.97
N ASN A 443 -17.04 16.62 -5.43
CA ASN A 443 -16.13 15.49 -5.37
C ASN A 443 -15.78 15.24 -3.90
N HIS A 444 -15.72 14.00 -3.48
CA HIS A 444 -15.42 13.68 -2.09
C HIS A 444 -14.24 12.73 -2.03
N ILE A 445 -13.60 12.67 -0.87
CA ILE A 445 -12.62 11.62 -0.63
C ILE A 445 -13.06 10.77 0.55
N ASN A 446 -12.86 9.46 0.47
CA ASN A 446 -12.88 8.62 1.67
C ASN A 446 -11.48 8.57 2.26
N LEU A 447 -11.39 8.85 3.56
CA LEU A 447 -10.19 8.62 4.35
C LEU A 447 -10.44 7.39 5.24
N PHE A 448 -9.75 6.29 4.95
CA PHE A 448 -9.99 5.02 5.63
C PHE A 448 -9.15 4.85 6.89
N GLU A 449 -9.78 4.31 7.93
CA GLU A 449 -9.19 3.80 9.16
C GLU A 449 -8.35 4.83 9.92
N VAL A 450 -8.66 6.13 9.79
CA VAL A 450 -8.00 7.19 10.56
C VAL A 450 -8.86 7.56 11.78
N PRO A 451 -8.40 7.31 13.01
CA PRO A 451 -9.21 7.56 14.22
C PRO A 451 -9.41 9.06 14.54
N THR A 452 -8.70 9.95 13.86
CA THR A 452 -8.87 11.40 13.95
C THR A 452 -10.10 11.82 13.15
N PHE A 453 -11.04 12.51 13.79
CA PHE A 453 -12.20 13.08 13.11
C PHE A 453 -11.82 14.41 12.44
N PHE A 454 -12.02 14.50 11.14
CA PHE A 454 -11.79 15.73 10.39
C PHE A 454 -13.10 16.44 10.10
N GLU A 455 -13.37 17.53 10.79
CA GLU A 455 -14.59 18.32 10.56
C GLU A 455 -14.34 19.32 9.42
N SER A 456 -15.15 19.25 8.35
CA SER A 456 -15.14 20.30 7.33
C SER A 456 -15.88 21.51 7.87
N VAL A 457 -15.12 22.58 8.14
CA VAL A 457 -15.71 23.85 8.56
C VAL A 457 -15.79 24.80 7.38
N LYS A 458 -16.96 25.40 7.17
CA LYS A 458 -17.04 26.59 6.33
C LYS A 458 -16.19 27.67 6.98
N PRO A 459 -15.35 28.42 6.24
CA PRO A 459 -14.52 29.45 6.81
C PRO A 459 -15.40 30.41 7.61
N ALA A 460 -15.15 30.47 8.92
CA ALA A 460 -15.95 31.29 9.82
C ALA A 460 -15.91 32.74 9.33
N LYS A 461 -17.08 33.35 9.11
CA LYS A 461 -17.16 34.81 9.13
C LYS A 461 -16.79 35.22 10.54
N SER A 462 -15.65 35.90 10.70
CA SER A 462 -15.05 36.24 11.98
C SER A 462 -16.09 36.87 12.94
N GLY A 463 -16.53 36.12 13.95
CA GLY A 463 -17.45 36.66 14.95
C GLY A 463 -18.14 35.61 15.82
N ARG A 464 -17.50 35.32 16.97
CA ARG A 464 -18.05 34.72 18.21
C ARG A 464 -18.40 33.22 18.23
N GLY A 465 -18.00 32.59 19.34
CA GLY A 465 -18.59 31.35 19.85
C GLY A 465 -17.74 30.67 20.90
N LEU A 466 -17.81 31.13 22.16
CA LEU A 466 -17.08 30.57 23.30
C LEU A 466 -18.03 30.42 24.48
N PHE A 467 -19.00 29.49 24.44
CA PHE A 467 -19.88 29.23 25.60
C PHE A 467 -20.67 27.90 25.59
N GLN A 468 -20.08 26.80 25.13
CA GLN A 468 -20.71 25.48 25.28
C GLN A 468 -19.67 24.42 25.65
N ARG A 469 -19.54 24.15 26.95
CA ARG A 469 -18.97 22.92 27.56
C ARG A 469 -19.08 23.00 29.09
N PHE A 470 -20.30 22.82 29.57
CA PHE A 470 -20.64 22.54 30.97
C PHE A 470 -21.98 21.83 30.90
N ILE A 471 -22.02 20.50 30.89
CA ILE A 471 -22.66 19.59 31.88
C ILE A 471 -22.23 18.16 31.49
N GLY A 472 -21.89 17.33 32.47
CA GLY A 472 -21.55 15.91 32.27
C GLY A 472 -22.55 15.01 32.99
N GLU A 473 -22.83 13.86 32.39
CA GLU A 473 -23.45 12.68 33.00
C GLU A 473 -22.76 11.41 32.48
N THR A 474 -22.84 10.35 33.27
CA THR A 474 -21.98 9.15 33.22
C THR A 474 -22.74 7.90 32.79
N GLY A 475 -22.08 7.03 32.00
CA GLY A 475 -22.40 5.59 31.92
C GLY A 475 -21.90 4.90 30.63
N GLU A 476 -21.01 3.91 30.81
CA GLU A 476 -20.56 2.83 29.88
C GLU A 476 -19.74 3.16 28.60
N TYR A 477 -18.76 2.28 28.34
CA TYR A 477 -17.65 2.31 27.37
C TYR A 477 -16.81 3.61 27.39
N GLN A 478 -15.50 3.50 27.70
CA GLN A 478 -14.58 4.64 27.56
C GLN A 478 -14.29 4.89 26.07
N ILE A 479 -15.27 5.47 25.36
CA ILE A 479 -15.04 6.10 24.06
C ILE A 479 -14.08 7.26 24.33
N THR A 480 -12.82 7.09 23.94
CA THR A 480 -11.89 8.21 23.93
C THR A 480 -12.35 9.15 22.84
N MET A 481 -12.75 10.37 23.20
CA MET A 481 -13.18 11.38 22.23
C MET A 481 -12.12 11.50 21.13
N PRO A 482 -12.48 11.38 19.85
CA PRO A 482 -11.49 11.49 18.80
C PRO A 482 -10.91 12.90 18.81
N GLU A 483 -9.65 13.01 18.41
CA GLU A 483 -9.08 14.31 18.08
C GLU A 483 -9.90 14.91 16.94
N VAL A 484 -10.46 16.10 17.15
CA VAL A 484 -11.23 16.81 16.13
C VAL A 484 -10.31 17.84 15.48
N VAL A 485 -9.96 17.59 14.21
CA VAL A 485 -9.18 18.51 13.40
C VAL A 485 -10.11 19.24 12.44
N LYS A 486 -10.25 20.55 12.62
CA LYS A 486 -11.07 21.39 11.74
C LYS A 486 -10.23 21.80 10.53
N ILE A 487 -10.66 21.42 9.33
CA ILE A 487 -10.00 21.78 8.09
C ILE A 487 -10.98 22.59 7.25
N ASN A 488 -10.48 23.67 6.64
CA ASN A 488 -11.29 24.41 5.69
C ASN A 488 -11.59 23.53 4.49
N ASP A 489 -12.83 23.60 4.03
CA ASP A 489 -13.24 22.85 2.87
C ASP A 489 -12.34 23.12 1.64
N GLY A 490 -11.87 22.03 1.01
CA GLY A 490 -10.98 22.06 -0.15
C GLY A 490 -9.52 22.38 0.18
N ASP A 491 -9.15 22.55 1.46
CA ASP A 491 -7.75 22.75 1.89
C ASP A 491 -7.00 21.43 2.04
N PHE A 492 -6.82 20.75 0.92
CA PHE A 492 -6.09 19.48 0.85
C PHE A 492 -4.62 19.60 1.23
N LYS A 493 -4.05 20.80 1.14
CA LYS A 493 -2.67 21.05 1.56
C LYS A 493 -2.54 20.96 3.07
N THR A 494 -3.45 21.59 3.81
CA THR A 494 -3.52 21.45 5.26
C THR A 494 -3.85 20.01 5.66
N LEU A 495 -4.80 19.35 4.98
CA LEU A 495 -5.10 17.93 5.20
C LEU A 495 -3.84 17.05 5.03
N ALA A 496 -3.13 17.18 3.92
CA ALA A 496 -1.90 16.44 3.67
C ALA A 496 -0.84 16.63 4.76
N ALA A 497 -0.68 17.87 5.26
CA ALA A 497 0.23 18.17 6.36
C ALA A 497 -0.16 17.43 7.65
N HIS A 498 -1.45 17.34 7.96
CA HIS A 498 -1.94 16.54 9.10
C HIS A 498 -1.71 15.04 8.86
N LEU A 499 -2.12 14.52 7.70
CA LEU A 499 -1.97 13.09 7.38
C LEU A 499 -0.52 12.60 7.44
N SER A 500 0.48 13.48 7.22
CA SER A 500 1.90 13.13 7.32
C SER A 500 2.35 12.70 8.72
N ASN A 501 1.61 13.13 9.75
CA ASN A 501 1.88 12.82 11.15
C ASN A 501 0.96 11.73 11.70
N LEU A 502 -0.03 11.30 10.92
CA LEU A 502 -1.02 10.31 11.35
C LEU A 502 -0.68 8.91 10.84
N LYS A 503 -1.24 7.94 11.55
CA LYS A 503 -1.30 6.54 11.18
C LYS A 503 -2.76 6.12 11.19
N ASP A 504 -3.10 5.17 10.34
CA ASP A 504 -4.38 4.48 10.46
C ASP A 504 -4.35 3.46 11.61
N THR A 505 -5.48 2.80 11.86
CA THR A 505 -5.68 1.81 12.93
C THR A 505 -4.74 0.60 12.83
N THR A 506 -4.19 0.31 11.65
CA THR A 506 -3.23 -0.79 11.46
C THR A 506 -1.77 -0.31 11.57
N GLY A 507 -1.57 0.98 11.89
CA GLY A 507 -0.26 1.60 12.10
C GLY A 507 0.46 1.95 10.80
N GLY A 508 -0.21 1.81 9.65
CA GLY A 508 0.32 2.18 8.35
C GLY A 508 0.01 3.63 7.98
N ARG A 509 0.28 3.97 6.72
CA ARG A 509 -0.03 5.31 6.22
C ARG A 509 -1.51 5.37 5.84
N PRO A 510 -2.22 6.46 6.19
CA PRO A 510 -3.60 6.66 5.78
C PRO A 510 -3.83 6.44 4.28
N VAL A 511 -4.99 5.86 3.97
CA VAL A 511 -5.42 5.54 2.61
C VAL A 511 -6.54 6.49 2.21
N VAL A 512 -6.40 7.09 1.03
CA VAL A 512 -7.41 7.98 0.45
C VAL A 512 -7.98 7.36 -0.83
N GLN A 513 -9.32 7.34 -0.91
CA GLN A 513 -10.08 7.06 -2.12
C GLN A 513 -10.65 8.35 -2.70
N LEU A 514 -10.58 8.51 -4.02
CA LEU A 514 -11.26 9.58 -4.75
C LEU A 514 -12.67 9.10 -5.13
N ASN A 515 -13.70 9.66 -4.50
CA ASN A 515 -15.09 9.26 -4.76
C ASN A 515 -15.69 10.00 -5.94
N HIS A 516 -16.61 9.29 -6.62
CA HIS A 516 -17.45 9.77 -7.73
C HIS A 516 -16.77 10.81 -8.65
N PRO A 517 -15.57 10.52 -9.17
CA PRO A 517 -14.74 11.46 -9.94
C PRO A 517 -15.43 11.95 -11.22
N ARG A 518 -14.97 13.10 -11.73
CA ARG A 518 -15.57 13.82 -12.87
C ARG A 518 -14.54 14.46 -13.80
N TYR A 519 -13.56 13.69 -14.24
CA TYR A 519 -12.43 14.19 -15.05
C TYR A 519 -12.87 15.04 -16.26
N ARG A 520 -13.91 14.61 -17.00
CA ARG A 520 -14.41 15.38 -18.15
C ARG A 520 -14.90 16.76 -17.76
N ALA A 521 -15.60 16.88 -16.63
CA ALA A 521 -16.07 18.17 -16.15
C ALA A 521 -14.90 19.03 -15.67
N ASP A 522 -13.93 18.44 -14.97
CA ASP A 522 -12.75 19.12 -14.46
C ASP A 522 -11.88 19.70 -15.60
N GLU A 523 -11.72 18.97 -16.70
CA GLU A 523 -10.89 19.35 -17.84
C GLU A 523 -11.63 20.12 -18.94
N ASN A 524 -12.96 20.27 -18.88
CA ASN A 524 -13.72 20.93 -19.94
C ASN A 524 -13.50 22.45 -19.92
N PRO A 525 -12.76 23.04 -20.88
CA PRO A 525 -12.43 24.46 -20.84
C PRO A 525 -13.65 25.37 -21.01
N ASN A 526 -14.75 24.84 -21.55
CA ASN A 526 -16.00 25.56 -21.80
C ASN A 526 -16.88 25.67 -20.56
N LEU A 527 -16.62 24.87 -19.51
CA LEU A 527 -17.34 25.02 -18.24
C LEU A 527 -16.79 26.22 -17.46
N PRO A 528 -17.63 26.99 -16.74
CA PRO A 528 -17.17 27.98 -15.78
C PRO A 528 -16.14 27.38 -14.81
N ARG A 529 -15.19 28.19 -14.33
CA ARG A 529 -14.14 27.71 -13.41
C ARG A 529 -14.70 27.14 -12.09
N SER A 530 -15.88 27.61 -11.68
CA SER A 530 -16.65 27.05 -10.55
C SER A 530 -17.09 25.62 -10.79
N ASP A 531 -17.32 25.26 -12.05
CA ASP A 531 -17.91 23.98 -12.46
C ASP A 531 -16.82 22.99 -12.86
N ARG A 532 -15.65 23.50 -13.29
CA ARG A 532 -14.34 22.80 -13.34
C ARG A 532 -13.69 22.64 -11.95
N GLY A 533 -14.51 22.72 -10.91
CA GLY A 533 -14.12 23.08 -9.55
C GLY A 533 -13.56 21.96 -8.69
N ARG A 534 -13.64 20.71 -9.15
CA ARG A 534 -13.69 19.54 -8.27
C ARG A 534 -12.41 18.69 -8.36
N ASP A 535 -11.26 19.33 -8.46
CA ASP A 535 -10.00 18.67 -8.85
C ASP A 535 -9.27 17.90 -7.72
N PHE A 536 -10.01 17.33 -6.75
CA PHE A 536 -9.47 16.65 -5.57
C PHE A 536 -8.32 17.42 -4.89
N GLY A 537 -8.53 18.73 -4.75
CA GLY A 537 -7.60 19.62 -4.09
C GLY A 537 -6.44 20.11 -4.94
N GLN A 538 -6.37 19.80 -6.23
CA GLN A 538 -5.26 20.24 -7.09
C GLN A 538 -5.07 21.77 -7.07
N LYS A 539 -6.13 22.59 -6.89
CA LYS A 539 -6.00 24.07 -6.71
C LYS A 539 -5.45 24.50 -5.35
N ALA A 540 -5.45 23.64 -4.34
CA ALA A 540 -4.87 23.95 -3.02
C ALA A 540 -3.33 23.97 -3.06
N PHE A 541 -2.72 23.46 -4.13
CA PHE A 541 -1.28 23.38 -4.33
C PHE A 541 -0.82 24.36 -5.43
N ARG A 542 0.45 24.76 -5.40
CA ARG A 542 1.02 25.72 -6.35
C ARG A 542 1.23 25.13 -7.74
N SER A 543 1.36 23.80 -7.82
CA SER A 543 1.54 23.08 -9.08
C SER A 543 1.00 21.66 -8.96
N GLN A 544 0.74 21.02 -10.10
CA GLN A 544 0.38 19.61 -10.16
C GLN A 544 1.48 18.71 -9.55
N LYS A 545 2.76 19.10 -9.70
CA LYS A 545 3.87 18.38 -9.06
C LYS A 545 3.75 18.47 -7.53
N GLU A 546 3.48 19.65 -6.99
CA GLU A 546 3.32 19.82 -5.54
C GLU A 546 2.10 19.04 -5.01
N TRP A 547 0.97 19.06 -5.73
CA TRP A 547 -0.22 18.25 -5.41
C TRP A 547 0.12 16.76 -5.36
N ARG A 548 0.86 16.26 -6.36
CA ARG A 548 1.28 14.86 -6.39
C ARG A 548 2.22 14.52 -5.24
N ASP A 549 3.32 15.27 -5.11
CA ASP A 549 4.36 14.99 -4.13
C ASP A 549 3.84 15.05 -2.68
N GLN A 550 2.94 16.00 -2.38
CA GLN A 550 2.48 16.24 -1.01
C GLN A 550 1.19 15.49 -0.65
N PHE A 551 0.32 15.17 -1.62
CA PHE A 551 -0.98 14.57 -1.33
C PHE A 551 -1.26 13.27 -2.09
N VAL A 552 -1.20 13.29 -3.43
CA VAL A 552 -1.59 12.12 -4.23
C VAL A 552 -0.67 10.94 -4.00
N ASP A 553 0.63 11.07 -4.30
CA ASP A 553 1.58 9.97 -4.24
C ASP A 553 1.70 9.40 -2.82
N PRO A 554 1.64 10.20 -1.74
CA PRO A 554 1.66 9.66 -0.40
C PRO A 554 0.38 8.91 0.01
N TYR A 555 -0.82 9.37 -0.35
CA TYR A 555 -2.07 8.92 0.29
C TYR A 555 -3.13 8.35 -0.66
N VAL A 556 -3.25 8.86 -1.88
CA VAL A 556 -4.31 8.45 -2.80
C VAL A 556 -4.00 7.09 -3.39
N ARG A 557 -4.91 6.12 -3.22
CA ARG A 557 -4.70 4.73 -3.63
C ARG A 557 -5.90 4.12 -4.33
N GLN A 558 -7.09 4.66 -4.13
CA GLN A 558 -8.30 4.19 -4.78
C GLN A 558 -8.98 5.35 -5.51
N ILE A 559 -9.77 5.00 -6.51
CA ILE A 559 -10.66 5.91 -7.21
C ILE A 559 -11.91 5.14 -7.61
N GLU A 560 -13.06 5.70 -7.32
CA GLU A 560 -14.31 5.09 -7.72
C GLU A 560 -14.49 5.14 -9.23
N LEU A 561 -14.67 3.97 -9.82
CA LEU A 561 -15.01 3.83 -11.23
C LEU A 561 -16.50 3.56 -11.39
N ILE A 562 -17.09 2.77 -10.49
CA ILE A 562 -18.50 2.39 -10.52
C ILE A 562 -19.22 2.98 -9.30
N LYS A 563 -20.34 3.67 -9.56
CA LYS A 563 -21.17 4.36 -8.55
C LYS A 563 -22.46 3.54 -8.31
N GLY A 564 -22.78 3.18 -7.07
CA GLY A 564 -23.86 2.21 -6.79
C GLY A 564 -25.29 2.72 -6.91
N GLY A 565 -25.50 4.01 -7.22
CA GLY A 565 -26.83 4.62 -7.27
C GLY A 565 -27.27 5.12 -5.90
N ALA A 566 -26.56 6.12 -5.38
CA ALA A 566 -26.59 6.54 -3.99
C ALA A 566 -27.98 6.76 -3.37
N LEU A 567 -28.92 7.26 -4.19
CA LEU A 567 -30.25 7.68 -3.77
C LEU A 567 -31.37 6.76 -4.26
N THR A 568 -31.04 5.56 -4.74
CA THR A 568 -32.04 4.56 -5.12
C THR A 568 -32.41 3.73 -3.89
N PRO A 569 -33.68 3.75 -3.45
CA PRO A 569 -34.10 2.97 -2.28
C PRO A 569 -34.17 1.47 -2.56
N GLU A 570 -34.48 1.12 -3.81
CA GLU A 570 -34.62 -0.27 -4.22
C GLU A 570 -33.31 -0.82 -4.79
N PRO A 571 -32.99 -2.10 -4.51
CA PRO A 571 -31.97 -2.83 -5.23
C PRO A 571 -32.13 -2.71 -6.74
N VAL A 572 -31.02 -2.57 -7.45
CA VAL A 572 -30.98 -2.68 -8.92
C VAL A 572 -30.24 -3.95 -9.31
N ASP A 573 -30.85 -4.75 -10.17
CA ASP A 573 -30.25 -5.99 -10.68
C ASP A 573 -29.08 -5.74 -11.65
N VAL A 574 -28.89 -4.49 -12.06
CA VAL A 574 -27.90 -4.08 -13.05
C VAL A 574 -27.33 -2.71 -12.69
N VAL A 575 -26.02 -2.56 -12.76
CA VAL A 575 -25.36 -1.25 -12.68
C VAL A 575 -25.71 -0.43 -13.94
N PRO A 576 -26.39 0.73 -13.81
CA PRO A 576 -26.70 1.58 -14.96
C PRO A 576 -25.43 2.11 -15.63
N ALA A 577 -25.41 2.19 -16.97
CA ALA A 577 -24.25 2.66 -17.72
C ALA A 577 -23.75 4.06 -17.31
N GLY A 578 -24.66 4.95 -16.90
CA GLY A 578 -24.32 6.31 -16.43
C GLY A 578 -23.56 6.33 -15.09
N HIS A 579 -23.50 5.21 -14.38
CA HIS A 579 -22.78 5.08 -13.11
C HIS A 579 -21.36 4.54 -13.28
N ILE A 580 -20.99 4.16 -14.50
CA ILE A 580 -19.66 3.64 -14.82
C ILE A 580 -18.86 4.75 -15.50
N ASP A 581 -17.78 5.21 -14.87
CA ASP A 581 -16.95 6.30 -15.38
C ASP A 581 -15.49 5.89 -15.62
N PRO A 582 -15.23 5.04 -16.64
CA PRO A 582 -13.88 4.63 -16.99
C PRO A 582 -13.06 5.81 -17.55
N THR A 583 -13.71 6.88 -18.03
CA THR A 583 -12.99 8.07 -18.51
C THR A 583 -12.33 8.80 -17.36
N SER A 584 -13.02 8.96 -16.23
CA SER A 584 -12.41 9.56 -15.06
C SER A 584 -11.24 8.74 -14.54
N PHE A 585 -11.38 7.42 -14.49
CA PHE A 585 -10.28 6.54 -14.11
C PHE A 585 -9.04 6.72 -15.00
N ALA A 586 -9.20 6.63 -16.33
CA ALA A 586 -8.11 6.83 -17.28
C ALA A 586 -7.52 8.24 -17.22
N GLY A 587 -8.35 9.27 -17.03
CA GLY A 587 -7.89 10.65 -16.96
C GLY A 587 -7.07 10.96 -15.71
N TYR A 588 -7.41 10.38 -14.57
CA TYR A 588 -6.59 10.51 -13.37
C TYR A 588 -5.30 9.67 -13.45
N ILE A 589 -5.30 8.54 -14.15
CA ILE A 589 -4.07 7.80 -14.49
C ILE A 589 -3.10 8.68 -15.29
N ASP A 590 -3.55 9.34 -16.36
CA ASP A 590 -2.71 10.25 -17.17
C ASP A 590 -2.22 11.46 -16.35
N LYS A 591 -2.97 11.89 -15.33
CA LYS A 591 -2.48 12.91 -14.37
C LYS A 591 -1.34 12.42 -13.45
N GLY A 592 -1.02 11.13 -13.49
CA GLY A 592 -0.03 10.46 -12.66
C GLY A 592 -0.57 10.04 -11.29
N VAL A 593 -1.89 9.83 -11.16
CA VAL A 593 -2.48 9.33 -9.91
C VAL A 593 -2.36 7.81 -9.86
N HIS A 594 -1.51 7.29 -8.98
CA HIS A 594 -1.42 5.85 -8.70
C HIS A 594 -2.62 5.37 -7.89
N ALA A 595 -3.74 5.13 -8.57
CA ALA A 595 -4.95 4.59 -7.95
C ALA A 595 -5.44 3.31 -8.62
N SER A 596 -6.10 2.46 -7.85
CA SER A 596 -6.85 1.30 -8.33
C SER A 596 -8.35 1.59 -8.37
N PRO A 597 -9.11 0.96 -9.29
CA PRO A 597 -10.53 1.23 -9.41
C PRO A 597 -11.31 0.55 -8.27
N THR A 598 -12.36 1.20 -7.81
CA THR A 598 -13.32 0.64 -6.84
C THR A 598 -14.76 0.79 -7.32
N PHE A 599 -15.61 -0.09 -6.82
CA PHE A 599 -17.05 0.10 -6.75
C PHE A 599 -17.38 0.75 -5.41
N GLY A 600 -17.95 1.94 -5.47
CA GLY A 600 -18.51 2.64 -4.32
C GLY A 600 -20.02 2.60 -4.42
N ARG A 601 -20.68 1.92 -3.49
CA ARG A 601 -22.13 1.86 -3.54
C ARG A 601 -22.77 3.22 -3.27
N ASP A 602 -22.15 3.96 -2.35
CA ASP A 602 -22.64 5.26 -1.88
C ASP A 602 -24.06 5.14 -1.30
N PHE A 603 -24.34 4.01 -0.61
CA PHE A 603 -25.70 3.72 -0.16
C PHE A 603 -26.17 4.69 0.93
N HIS A 604 -27.39 5.22 0.79
CA HIS A 604 -28.04 6.06 1.80
C HIS A 604 -29.34 5.48 2.35
N PHE A 605 -29.83 4.38 1.78
CA PHE A 605 -31.10 3.75 2.16
C PHE A 605 -30.93 2.46 2.98
N GLY A 606 -29.77 2.30 3.62
CA GLY A 606 -29.50 1.22 4.56
C GLY A 606 -29.39 -0.18 3.95
N ASP A 607 -29.31 -0.27 2.63
CA ASP A 607 -29.01 -1.50 1.92
C ASP A 607 -27.57 -1.44 1.40
N PRO A 608 -26.63 -2.21 1.98
CA PRO A 608 -25.24 -2.28 1.51
C PRO A 608 -25.05 -3.20 0.28
N VAL A 609 -26.08 -3.95 -0.15
CA VAL A 609 -25.91 -5.14 -1.03
C VAL A 609 -26.84 -5.25 -2.25
N GLY A 610 -27.96 -4.52 -2.35
CA GLY A 610 -28.85 -4.49 -3.53
C GLY A 610 -28.31 -3.99 -4.88
N ASN A 611 -27.05 -4.25 -5.22
CA ASN A 611 -26.47 -4.02 -6.54
C ASN A 611 -25.45 -5.14 -6.73
N PRO A 612 -25.47 -5.86 -7.87
CA PRO A 612 -24.50 -6.93 -8.10
C PRO A 612 -23.05 -6.44 -8.13
N GLY A 613 -22.80 -5.14 -8.30
CA GLY A 613 -21.47 -4.55 -8.31
C GLY A 613 -20.70 -4.69 -6.99
N ALA A 614 -19.39 -4.84 -7.10
CA ALA A 614 -18.50 -5.02 -5.96
C ALA A 614 -17.09 -4.47 -6.21
N THR A 615 -16.40 -4.13 -5.12
CA THR A 615 -14.94 -3.97 -5.14
C THR A 615 -14.33 -5.29 -4.73
N GLY A 616 -13.43 -5.82 -5.55
CA GLY A 616 -12.57 -6.92 -5.13
C GLY A 616 -11.23 -6.41 -4.62
N ILE A 617 -10.76 -6.93 -3.49
CA ILE A 617 -9.44 -6.66 -2.91
C ILE A 617 -8.62 -7.94 -2.99
N LEU A 618 -7.45 -7.88 -3.64
CA LEU A 618 -6.49 -8.97 -3.69
C LEU A 618 -5.55 -8.90 -2.48
N ALA A 619 -5.80 -9.74 -1.49
CA ALA A 619 -5.08 -9.80 -0.22
C ALA A 619 -4.77 -11.25 0.18
N ARG A 620 -3.92 -11.43 1.18
CA ARG A 620 -3.53 -12.78 1.64
C ARG A 620 -4.52 -13.42 2.60
N TYR A 621 -5.16 -12.57 3.41
CA TYR A 621 -6.05 -13.00 4.48
C TYR A 621 -7.19 -11.99 4.60
N LEU A 622 -8.37 -12.49 4.97
CA LEU A 622 -9.52 -11.66 5.30
C LEU A 622 -9.39 -11.11 6.72
N ASP A 623 -8.49 -10.14 6.89
CA ASP A 623 -8.38 -9.37 8.13
C ASP A 623 -8.05 -7.90 7.82
N LYS A 624 -8.37 -7.03 8.79
CA LYS A 624 -8.22 -5.57 8.62
C LYS A 624 -6.79 -5.14 8.23
N PRO A 625 -5.71 -5.62 8.88
CA PRO A 625 -4.34 -5.35 8.43
C PRO A 625 -4.06 -5.72 6.97
N ASN A 626 -4.42 -6.92 6.53
CA ASN A 626 -4.16 -7.40 5.18
C ASN A 626 -4.98 -6.67 4.12
N LEU A 627 -6.26 -6.37 4.40
CA LEU A 627 -7.07 -5.55 3.51
C LEU A 627 -6.50 -4.12 3.39
N MET A 628 -6.11 -3.49 4.51
CA MET A 628 -5.50 -2.15 4.47
C MET A 628 -4.13 -2.14 3.76
N ASP A 629 -3.33 -3.19 3.91
CA ASP A 629 -2.08 -3.35 3.15
C ASP A 629 -2.35 -3.49 1.65
N ALA A 630 -3.35 -4.28 1.26
CA ALA A 630 -3.75 -4.44 -0.14
C ALA A 630 -4.27 -3.12 -0.74
N LEU A 631 -5.07 -2.36 0.00
CA LEU A 631 -5.51 -1.01 -0.39
C LEU A 631 -4.31 -0.06 -0.56
N ARG A 632 -3.35 -0.03 0.37
CA ARG A 632 -2.12 0.77 0.22
C ARG A 632 -1.29 0.40 -1.01
N GLN A 633 -1.37 -0.86 -1.41
CA GLN A 633 -0.69 -1.41 -2.58
C GLN A 633 -1.53 -1.35 -3.87
N ARG A 634 -2.71 -0.71 -3.83
CA ARG A 634 -3.61 -0.52 -4.98
C ARG A 634 -4.08 -1.85 -5.58
N ARG A 635 -4.30 -2.86 -4.75
CA ARG A 635 -4.67 -4.21 -5.19
C ARG A 635 -6.18 -4.39 -5.25
N THR A 636 -6.88 -3.52 -5.98
CA THR A 636 -8.34 -3.60 -6.13
C THR A 636 -8.77 -3.74 -7.58
N PHE A 637 -9.96 -4.30 -7.79
CA PHE A 637 -10.71 -4.21 -9.04
C PHE A 637 -12.13 -3.72 -8.76
N ALA A 638 -12.78 -3.16 -9.77
CA ALA A 638 -14.20 -2.79 -9.72
C ALA A 638 -14.96 -3.66 -10.72
N THR A 639 -16.07 -4.29 -10.30
CA THR A 639 -16.93 -5.10 -11.16
C THR A 639 -18.39 -4.68 -11.04
N THR A 640 -19.16 -4.82 -12.11
CA THR A 640 -20.62 -4.67 -12.08
C THR A 640 -21.32 -5.93 -11.58
N ASN A 641 -20.60 -7.04 -11.41
CA ASN A 641 -21.13 -8.28 -10.84
C ASN A 641 -20.06 -9.06 -10.07
N GLY A 642 -20.10 -9.01 -8.73
CA GLY A 642 -19.15 -9.67 -7.84
C GLY A 642 -19.17 -11.19 -7.91
N GLU A 643 -20.33 -11.80 -8.18
CA GLU A 643 -20.46 -13.25 -8.25
C GLU A 643 -20.00 -13.81 -9.59
N LYS A 644 -20.41 -13.16 -10.69
CA LYS A 644 -20.22 -13.68 -12.05
C LYS A 644 -18.93 -13.22 -12.72
N LEU A 645 -18.34 -12.11 -12.28
CA LEU A 645 -17.17 -11.53 -12.92
C LEU A 645 -16.18 -10.95 -11.91
N GLN A 646 -15.12 -11.71 -11.68
CA GLN A 646 -13.98 -11.34 -10.87
C GLN A 646 -12.69 -11.53 -11.69
N GLY A 647 -11.57 -11.03 -11.17
CA GLY A 647 -10.28 -11.38 -11.74
C GLY A 647 -9.11 -10.53 -11.29
N THR A 648 -7.94 -10.91 -11.78
CA THR A 648 -6.66 -10.27 -11.45
C THR A 648 -5.84 -10.04 -12.71
N LEU A 649 -4.96 -9.04 -12.67
CA LEU A 649 -3.93 -8.81 -13.68
C LEU A 649 -2.56 -9.07 -13.05
N TRP A 650 -1.68 -9.74 -13.79
CA TRP A 650 -0.32 -10.05 -13.38
C TRP A 650 0.68 -9.63 -14.46
N GLY A 651 1.77 -9.00 -14.04
CA GLY A 651 2.90 -8.63 -14.89
C GLY A 651 4.05 -9.57 -14.65
N ASN A 652 4.58 -10.17 -15.73
CA ASN A 652 5.66 -11.16 -15.68
C ASN A 652 5.35 -12.32 -14.71
N ASP A 653 4.07 -12.65 -14.54
CA ASP A 653 3.51 -13.67 -13.64
C ASP A 653 3.83 -13.54 -12.14
N VAL A 654 4.58 -12.52 -11.73
CA VAL A 654 5.04 -12.33 -10.35
C VAL A 654 4.59 -11.00 -9.74
N HIS A 655 4.19 -10.04 -10.58
CA HIS A 655 3.77 -8.71 -10.12
C HIS A 655 2.26 -8.56 -10.21
N PRO A 656 1.52 -8.59 -9.10
CA PRO A 656 0.08 -8.41 -9.14
C PRO A 656 -0.30 -6.98 -9.54
N MET A 657 -1.53 -6.81 -10.01
CA MET A 657 -2.16 -5.52 -10.24
C MET A 657 -1.92 -4.53 -9.09
N GLY A 658 -1.69 -3.25 -9.41
CA GLY A 658 -1.31 -2.21 -8.44
C GLY A 658 0.20 -2.05 -8.21
N SER A 659 1.02 -2.99 -8.72
CA SER A 659 2.48 -2.93 -8.68
C SER A 659 3.04 -1.75 -9.49
N ILE A 660 4.18 -1.23 -9.03
CA ILE A 660 4.98 -0.24 -9.76
C ILE A 660 6.33 -0.89 -10.06
N LEU A 661 6.61 -1.09 -11.34
CA LEU A 661 7.78 -1.77 -11.86
C LEU A 661 8.82 -0.75 -12.32
N ASP A 662 10.07 -1.09 -12.08
CA ASP A 662 11.20 -0.39 -12.68
C ASP A 662 11.35 -0.81 -14.15
N GLN A 663 11.32 0.17 -15.04
CA GLN A 663 11.57 -0.01 -16.47
C GLN A 663 12.85 -0.77 -16.81
N ALA A 664 13.90 -0.62 -16.01
CA ALA A 664 15.17 -1.30 -16.24
C ALA A 664 15.14 -2.76 -15.79
N ALA A 665 14.22 -3.12 -14.89
CA ALA A 665 14.07 -4.47 -14.36
C ALA A 665 13.08 -5.32 -15.19
N ALA A 666 12.19 -4.68 -15.96
CA ALA A 666 11.15 -5.36 -16.74
C ALA A 666 11.11 -4.88 -18.20
N PRO A 667 12.22 -4.93 -18.97
CA PRO A 667 12.32 -4.33 -20.31
C PRO A 667 11.25 -4.80 -21.29
N GLU A 668 10.74 -6.02 -21.09
CA GLU A 668 9.51 -6.53 -21.68
C GLU A 668 8.51 -6.80 -20.56
N LEU A 669 7.26 -6.42 -20.78
CA LEU A 669 6.16 -6.67 -19.85
C LEU A 669 5.20 -7.69 -20.47
N SER A 670 5.22 -8.93 -19.98
CA SER A 670 4.14 -9.87 -20.26
C SER A 670 2.99 -9.63 -19.29
N LEU A 671 1.76 -9.64 -19.81
CA LEU A 671 0.55 -9.44 -19.03
C LEU A 671 -0.33 -10.69 -19.09
N THR A 672 -0.76 -11.15 -17.93
CA THR A 672 -1.70 -12.26 -17.79
C THR A 672 -2.90 -11.81 -16.97
N VAL A 673 -4.09 -11.96 -17.53
CA VAL A 673 -5.36 -11.77 -16.81
C VAL A 673 -5.86 -13.12 -16.36
N LYS A 674 -6.21 -13.26 -15.07
CA LYS A 674 -6.97 -14.41 -14.56
C LYS A 674 -8.40 -13.98 -14.29
N VAL A 675 -9.33 -14.49 -15.08
CA VAL A 675 -10.77 -14.29 -14.92
C VAL A 675 -11.32 -15.37 -13.97
N SER A 676 -12.14 -14.97 -13.01
CA SER A 676 -12.77 -15.84 -12.01
C SER A 676 -14.22 -15.41 -11.72
N GLY A 677 -14.87 -16.07 -10.76
CA GLY A 677 -16.31 -15.97 -10.50
C GLY A 677 -17.07 -17.19 -11.03
N ASP A 678 -18.38 -17.10 -11.15
CA ASP A 678 -19.22 -18.13 -11.77
C ASP A 678 -19.12 -18.10 -13.31
N VAL A 679 -18.03 -18.69 -13.82
CA VAL A 679 -17.71 -18.74 -15.25
C VAL A 679 -18.64 -19.72 -15.97
N ALA A 680 -19.79 -19.23 -16.43
CA ALA A 680 -20.70 -19.99 -17.28
C ALA A 680 -20.02 -20.40 -18.61
N PRO A 681 -19.99 -21.69 -18.99
CA PRO A 681 -19.25 -22.17 -20.18
C PRO A 681 -19.68 -21.52 -21.51
N ASP A 682 -20.94 -21.15 -21.62
CA ASP A 682 -21.56 -20.54 -22.80
C ASP A 682 -21.54 -19.01 -22.78
N ALA A 683 -21.09 -18.38 -21.70
CA ALA A 683 -20.85 -16.94 -21.68
C ALA A 683 -19.68 -16.57 -22.61
N THR A 684 -19.69 -15.34 -23.11
CA THR A 684 -18.60 -14.80 -23.92
C THR A 684 -17.89 -13.67 -23.18
N TYR A 685 -16.58 -13.61 -23.31
CA TYR A 685 -15.72 -12.66 -22.64
C TYR A 685 -14.87 -11.93 -23.67
N LYS A 686 -14.85 -10.61 -23.57
CA LYS A 686 -13.93 -9.73 -24.29
C LYS A 686 -12.96 -9.15 -23.28
N VAL A 687 -11.73 -9.65 -23.28
CA VAL A 687 -10.66 -9.26 -22.35
C VAL A 687 -9.72 -8.30 -23.07
N LYS A 688 -9.63 -7.07 -22.59
CA LYS A 688 -8.83 -6.00 -23.19
C LYS A 688 -7.72 -5.57 -22.26
N ILE A 689 -6.53 -5.35 -22.81
CA ILE A 689 -5.48 -4.59 -22.14
C ILE A 689 -5.57 -3.15 -22.62
N LEU A 690 -5.81 -2.23 -21.68
CA LEU A 690 -5.71 -0.81 -21.92
C LEU A 690 -4.35 -0.32 -21.40
N GLY A 691 -3.73 0.61 -22.11
CA GLY A 691 -2.53 1.25 -21.59
C GLY A 691 -2.37 2.71 -21.97
N ASP A 692 -1.90 3.47 -21.00
CA ASP A 692 -1.34 4.80 -21.19
C ASP A 692 0.18 4.63 -21.31
N ARG A 693 0.70 4.80 -22.52
CA ARG A 693 2.13 4.58 -22.84
C ARG A 693 3.00 5.80 -22.51
N LYS A 694 2.40 6.93 -22.11
CA LYS A 694 3.11 8.17 -21.79
C LYS A 694 2.27 9.06 -20.87
N ILE A 695 2.26 8.70 -19.59
CA ILE A 695 1.53 9.44 -18.56
C ILE A 695 1.92 10.93 -18.56
N GLY A 696 0.91 11.79 -18.60
CA GLY A 696 1.01 13.24 -18.55
C GLY A 696 1.00 13.91 -19.92
N ASP A 697 0.78 13.16 -21.00
CA ASP A 697 0.67 13.68 -22.35
C ASP A 697 -0.77 14.07 -22.75
N LYS A 698 -1.74 13.90 -21.83
CA LYS A 698 -3.16 14.21 -22.00
C LYS A 698 -3.90 13.26 -22.93
N LYS A 699 -3.31 12.12 -23.29
CA LYS A 699 -4.00 11.05 -23.99
C LYS A 699 -4.42 10.01 -22.99
N LEU A 700 -5.68 9.63 -23.08
CA LEU A 700 -6.20 8.56 -22.23
C LEU A 700 -5.68 7.21 -22.71
N ALA A 701 -5.66 6.23 -21.79
CA ALA A 701 -5.33 4.86 -22.11
C ALA A 701 -6.16 4.34 -23.30
N GLU A 702 -5.51 3.63 -24.21
CA GLU A 702 -6.11 3.02 -25.39
C GLU A 702 -6.04 1.50 -25.30
N VAL A 703 -6.90 0.81 -26.06
CA VAL A 703 -6.82 -0.65 -26.18
C VAL A 703 -5.54 -1.00 -26.93
N ILE A 704 -4.63 -1.71 -26.25
CA ILE A 704 -3.36 -2.17 -26.80
C ILE A 704 -3.52 -3.56 -27.41
N ASP A 705 -4.29 -4.40 -26.74
CA ASP A 705 -4.56 -5.77 -27.15
C ASP A 705 -5.94 -6.22 -26.65
N GLU A 706 -6.55 -7.18 -27.34
CA GLU A 706 -7.89 -7.68 -27.05
C GLU A 706 -8.01 -9.14 -27.48
N VAL A 707 -8.58 -9.97 -26.60
CA VAL A 707 -8.88 -11.37 -26.88
C VAL A 707 -10.35 -11.64 -26.58
N ASP A 708 -11.04 -12.25 -27.54
CA ASP A 708 -12.38 -12.82 -27.35
C ASP A 708 -12.24 -14.30 -26.98
N VAL A 709 -12.84 -14.70 -25.86
CA VAL A 709 -12.85 -16.08 -25.36
C VAL A 709 -14.24 -16.47 -24.87
N THR A 710 -14.57 -17.74 -24.97
CA THR A 710 -15.75 -18.34 -24.36
C THR A 710 -15.48 -18.73 -22.90
N GLY A 711 -16.54 -18.91 -22.11
CA GLY A 711 -16.41 -19.46 -20.76
C GLY A 711 -15.80 -20.86 -20.77
N ALA A 712 -16.12 -21.68 -21.76
CA ALA A 712 -15.53 -23.02 -21.91
C ALA A 712 -14.00 -22.97 -22.14
N GLU A 713 -13.52 -22.03 -22.95
CA GLU A 713 -12.08 -21.81 -23.16
C GLU A 713 -11.41 -21.29 -21.90
N LEU A 714 -12.03 -20.35 -21.17
CA LEU A 714 -11.54 -19.90 -19.87
C LEU A 714 -11.43 -21.05 -18.87
N LEU A 715 -12.46 -21.90 -18.76
CA LEU A 715 -12.41 -23.05 -17.85
C LEU A 715 -11.27 -24.03 -18.23
N GLN A 716 -11.00 -24.21 -19.53
CA GLN A 716 -9.88 -25.03 -20.01
C GLN A 716 -8.50 -24.40 -19.72
N SER A 717 -8.40 -23.07 -19.74
CA SER A 717 -7.17 -22.33 -19.43
C SER A 717 -7.03 -21.97 -17.96
N ASN A 718 -7.87 -22.53 -17.08
CA ASN A 718 -7.92 -22.18 -15.65
C ASN A 718 -8.09 -20.66 -15.41
N GLY A 719 -8.97 -20.04 -16.21
CA GLY A 719 -9.30 -18.62 -16.20
C GLY A 719 -8.24 -17.72 -16.82
N SER A 720 -7.13 -18.26 -17.33
CA SER A 720 -5.98 -17.47 -17.78
C SER A 720 -6.13 -16.99 -19.22
N VAL A 721 -5.83 -15.71 -19.44
CA VAL A 721 -5.68 -15.07 -20.76
C VAL A 721 -4.37 -14.31 -20.75
N SER A 722 -3.43 -14.72 -21.60
CA SER A 722 -2.11 -14.09 -21.72
C SER A 722 -2.02 -13.28 -23.00
N PHE A 723 -1.28 -12.19 -22.95
CA PHE A 723 -1.11 -11.23 -24.05
C PHE A 723 0.33 -11.21 -24.53
N ASP A 724 0.54 -10.71 -25.75
CA ASP A 724 1.88 -10.53 -26.30
C ASP A 724 2.69 -9.54 -25.43
N PRO A 725 4.01 -9.77 -25.23
CA PRO A 725 4.84 -8.86 -24.46
C PRO A 725 4.80 -7.43 -24.98
N ILE A 726 4.59 -6.47 -24.07
CA ILE A 726 4.57 -5.05 -24.38
C ILE A 726 5.97 -4.48 -24.21
N ASN A 727 6.48 -3.88 -25.28
CA ASN A 727 7.69 -3.07 -25.23
C ASN A 727 7.36 -1.65 -24.78
N HIS A 728 7.79 -1.25 -23.59
CA HIS A 728 7.65 0.14 -23.14
C HIS A 728 8.79 1.02 -23.65
N VAL A 729 8.52 2.32 -23.76
CA VAL A 729 9.54 3.30 -24.14
C VAL A 729 10.29 3.74 -22.89
N LEU A 730 11.59 3.45 -22.82
CA LEU A 730 12.44 3.87 -21.71
C LEU A 730 12.33 5.39 -21.46
N GLY A 731 12.15 5.76 -20.20
CA GLY A 731 12.02 7.15 -19.75
C GLY A 731 10.58 7.69 -19.77
N HIS A 732 9.63 7.01 -20.41
CA HIS A 732 8.21 7.37 -20.33
C HIS A 732 7.52 6.58 -19.23
N LYS A 733 6.89 7.23 -18.25
CA LYS A 733 6.00 6.52 -17.33
C LYS A 733 4.81 5.94 -18.12
N SER A 734 4.46 4.69 -17.86
CA SER A 734 3.28 4.03 -18.43
C SER A 734 2.47 3.27 -17.39
N ALA A 735 1.21 3.00 -17.71
CA ALA A 735 0.30 2.20 -16.90
C ALA A 735 -0.54 1.29 -17.79
N TYR A 736 -0.75 0.04 -17.36
CA TYR A 736 -1.51 -0.98 -18.08
C TYR A 736 -2.52 -1.63 -17.16
N TYR A 737 -3.78 -1.72 -17.57
CA TYR A 737 -4.84 -2.37 -16.80
C TYR A 737 -5.76 -3.16 -17.73
N ALA A 738 -6.56 -4.07 -17.17
CA ALA A 738 -7.50 -4.87 -17.93
C ALA A 738 -8.92 -4.30 -17.83
N GLU A 739 -9.66 -4.33 -18.94
CA GLU A 739 -11.13 -4.23 -18.98
C GLU A 739 -11.67 -5.58 -19.47
N ILE A 740 -12.60 -6.18 -18.71
CA ILE A 740 -13.27 -7.41 -19.11
C ILE A 740 -14.76 -7.14 -19.26
N ASN A 741 -15.31 -7.52 -20.41
CA ASN A 741 -16.75 -7.52 -20.67
C ASN A 741 -17.24 -8.96 -20.77
N ARG A 742 -18.10 -9.41 -19.84
CA ARG A 742 -18.75 -10.73 -19.86
C ARG A 742 -20.18 -10.57 -20.37
N THR A 743 -20.53 -11.21 -21.47
CA THR A 743 -21.92 -11.24 -21.96
C THR A 743 -22.58 -12.54 -21.53
N ASP A 744 -23.65 -12.39 -20.74
CA ASP A 744 -24.47 -13.47 -20.24
C ASP A 744 -25.28 -14.10 -21.40
N PRO A 745 -25.21 -15.42 -21.61
CA PRO A 745 -25.79 -16.08 -22.78
C PRO A 745 -27.32 -16.14 -22.72
N ILE A 746 -27.90 -16.09 -21.52
CA ILE A 746 -29.34 -16.20 -21.30
C ILE A 746 -30.00 -14.83 -21.46
N THR A 747 -29.45 -13.83 -20.78
CA THR A 747 -30.05 -12.49 -20.70
C THR A 747 -29.53 -11.54 -21.78
N GLY A 748 -28.37 -11.81 -22.37
CA GLY A 748 -27.65 -10.89 -23.25
C GLY A 748 -27.07 -9.66 -22.52
N HIS A 749 -27.15 -9.61 -21.18
CA HIS A 749 -26.58 -8.54 -20.38
C HIS A 749 -25.05 -8.61 -20.40
N THR A 750 -24.38 -7.46 -20.40
CA THR A 750 -22.91 -7.39 -20.34
C THR A 750 -22.45 -6.85 -19.00
N ASP A 751 -21.90 -7.75 -18.16
CA ASP A 751 -21.17 -7.38 -16.96
C ASP A 751 -19.79 -6.85 -17.33
N LYS A 752 -19.24 -5.93 -16.52
CA LYS A 752 -17.96 -5.27 -16.78
C LYS A 752 -17.07 -5.26 -15.55
N MET A 753 -15.77 -5.37 -15.75
CA MET A 753 -14.77 -5.28 -14.70
C MET A 753 -13.52 -4.53 -15.16
N TRP A 754 -12.88 -3.79 -14.24
CA TRP A 754 -11.60 -3.12 -14.45
C TRP A 754 -10.62 -3.47 -13.33
N THR A 755 -9.40 -3.87 -13.67
CA THR A 755 -8.33 -4.18 -12.70
C THR A 755 -7.52 -2.95 -12.33
N ALA A 756 -6.75 -3.03 -11.23
CA ALA A 756 -5.74 -2.04 -10.93
C ALA A 756 -4.62 -2.01 -12.00
N PRO A 757 -4.02 -0.84 -12.28
CA PRO A 757 -2.95 -0.78 -13.25
C PRO A 757 -1.65 -1.39 -12.71
N ILE A 758 -0.88 -2.01 -13.60
CA ILE A 758 0.55 -2.22 -13.45
C ILE A 758 1.25 -1.00 -14.03
N TRP A 759 2.02 -0.32 -13.18
CA TRP A 759 2.76 0.88 -13.55
C TRP A 759 4.17 0.50 -13.94
N VAL A 760 4.70 1.13 -14.97
CA VAL A 760 6.07 0.92 -15.42
C VAL A 760 6.75 2.27 -15.50
N GLU A 761 7.65 2.53 -14.55
CA GLU A 761 8.25 3.85 -14.37
C GLU A 761 9.78 3.78 -14.43
N PRO A 762 10.43 4.82 -14.96
CA PRO A 762 11.87 4.95 -14.80
C PRO A 762 12.19 5.12 -13.31
N LEU A 763 13.28 4.52 -12.82
CA LEU A 763 13.84 4.82 -11.50
C LEU A 763 14.06 6.32 -11.34
N THR A 764 13.06 7.01 -10.80
CA THR A 764 13.07 8.45 -10.61
C THR A 764 13.18 8.73 -9.12
N GLY A 765 14.42 8.82 -8.68
CA GLY A 765 14.77 9.41 -7.40
C GLY A 765 16.25 9.72 -7.39
N GLU A 766 16.61 11.00 -7.20
CA GLU A 766 17.99 11.45 -6.93
C GLU A 766 18.63 10.74 -5.71
N GLY A 767 17.84 9.99 -4.92
CA GLY A 767 18.27 9.26 -3.72
C GLY A 767 18.57 7.77 -3.89
N HIS A 768 18.33 7.15 -5.05
CA HIS A 768 18.71 5.74 -5.24
C HIS A 768 20.18 5.66 -5.64
N SER A 769 21.04 5.58 -4.61
CA SER A 769 22.48 5.37 -4.82
C SER A 769 22.73 4.17 -5.74
N LEU A 770 23.80 4.24 -6.53
CA LEU A 770 24.35 3.14 -7.35
C LEU A 770 24.36 1.79 -6.62
N MET A 771 24.46 1.80 -5.29
CA MET A 771 24.46 0.60 -4.45
C MET A 771 23.14 -0.17 -4.51
N PHE A 772 21.98 0.51 -4.55
CA PHE A 772 20.68 -0.17 -4.67
C PHE A 772 20.50 -0.80 -6.06
N ARG A 773 21.06 -0.19 -7.11
CA ARG A 773 21.14 -0.80 -8.45
C ARG A 773 22.02 -2.06 -8.47
N SER A 774 23.06 -2.09 -7.63
CA SER A 774 23.92 -3.28 -7.49
C SER A 774 23.29 -4.40 -6.64
N ILE A 775 22.48 -4.05 -5.64
CA ILE A 775 21.84 -5.02 -4.73
C ILE A 775 20.60 -5.67 -5.37
N ALA A 776 19.89 -4.96 -6.26
CA ALA A 776 18.73 -5.49 -6.99
C ALA A 776 19.09 -6.54 -8.08
N GLY A 777 20.26 -7.18 -8.00
CA GLY A 777 20.61 -8.34 -8.84
C GLY A 777 21.03 -8.02 -10.28
N ASN A 778 21.11 -6.75 -10.68
CA ASN A 778 21.45 -6.37 -12.06
C ASN A 778 22.97 -6.31 -12.33
N THR A 779 23.75 -7.18 -11.68
CA THR A 779 25.21 -7.25 -11.86
C THR A 779 25.61 -7.74 -13.25
N GLY A 780 24.73 -8.45 -13.96
CA GLY A 780 24.97 -8.92 -15.32
C GLY A 780 25.06 -7.82 -16.38
N ASN A 781 24.30 -6.72 -16.24
CA ASN A 781 24.26 -5.63 -17.23
C ASN A 781 25.16 -4.43 -16.90
N MET A 782 25.69 -4.31 -15.67
CA MET A 782 26.62 -3.24 -15.32
C MET A 782 27.92 -3.28 -16.15
N TYR A 783 28.34 -4.46 -16.61
CA TYR A 783 29.52 -4.59 -17.46
C TYR A 783 29.26 -4.04 -18.88
N TYR A 784 28.04 -4.23 -19.42
CA TYR A 784 27.66 -3.79 -20.76
C TYR A 784 27.35 -2.29 -20.84
N ASP A 785 26.70 -1.70 -19.84
CA ASP A 785 26.39 -0.26 -19.84
C ASP A 785 27.64 0.60 -19.60
N SER A 786 28.63 0.10 -18.87
CA SER A 786 29.93 0.79 -18.72
C SER A 786 30.75 0.85 -20.02
N LEU A 787 30.47 -0.05 -20.97
CA LEU A 787 31.10 -0.11 -22.29
C LEU A 787 30.36 0.73 -23.35
N ARG A 788 29.11 1.14 -23.11
CA ARG A 788 28.32 2.01 -24.01
C ARG A 788 28.46 3.50 -23.70
N HIS A 789 28.96 3.86 -22.52
CA HIS A 789 29.18 5.25 -22.09
C HIS A 789 30.66 5.63 -21.97
N ARG A 790 31.56 4.80 -22.50
CA ARG A 790 33.00 5.09 -22.61
C ARG A 790 33.44 5.18 -24.05
#